data_AF-A0A7Y7YJY3-F1
#
_entry.id   AF-A0A7Y7YJY3-F1
#
_cell.length_a   1.000
_cell.length_b   1.000
_cell.length_c   1.000
_cell.angle_alpha   90.00
_cell.angle_beta   90.00
_cell.angle_gamma   90.00
#
_symmetry.space_group_name_H-M   'P 1'
#
loop_
_entity.id
_entity.type
_entity.pdbx_description
1 polymer ?
#
loop_
_entity_poly.entity_id
_entity_poly.type
_entity_poly.pdbx_seq_one_letter_code
_entity_poly.pdbx_strand_id
1 'polypeptide(L)'
;AGVNLDNTRNSEGDVSVTAQNLNNAGKNIIASRDLSITTTQTLNNQGGTLSGQRQTTVTADTLDNQNKGRVLSADRLSLTADKALNGQGGLINSASQLTATLGHLNNNGAEVSSKGGATLILGTMDNLTGVVMAENTLGITASDTLNNQNGLLSGWQGLTLNGTTLDNRNSGTVSSRNGDVGVTLSGALLNSHAGAVVSQKSLTVRADSLDNSDKGVLSSAAGQRLTVTGLLDNSLDGSISSRAALTLQAMALNNGGTVNATDALTFTGTDLDNSNGTFTGNAGVTLDLLGTLTNSNGKLSSVGPLLVQRSAQINNQNGGINSQGLLTLLTGGLDNSHHGTIGANDTLLVTASGAVDNSGDGLIASRNADLQVTAGSLANAKGSLQGKGAVNLIVSGDIDNQSGKVIALAGDVQLNAGTGGNIDNRNGGIFASNRVQVVGKDLDNSGDQGGKISGSEISFSLLGKLNNRKGIIESGSSLSTTAASLDNQNGQMRALGKSLRTVFAIGGLLDNSNGTLETANTDLGLDAGSFQNQGGSVLHVGTGIFGLSMANLEDVGGRLVTHGDLTLDGDSWTNSSSIQAKHLTVNVNHLTQSATGQLLSTAGLNGRGIDWTNDGLFGTDGALDVDLSGSYAGKGRLSSLGTLDFHAARVDLTDSASIAGGADTTINIDGLLNSAGRMTSSNNLKLTAAGITNSGTVGSGKDLTVITGALVNDHGLVSSGGDMQLLVSSFSNRYAQVYSLGTALIAKGSTGAKADLLDNRSGDIESLGKLTIAATTVNNVMDVLEYTEHEKSAASITRLSCNLIAGIGCDDRGGGRINGLWEVAETDRLNVIRSSAAASLTSGADLLIDTQTLNNTSSIVAATGNLQVNAATINNKGLQPQEIKTVRQVVSWVNETASAIDTAATFNARNNPTPSAFFASDLGAFLFWARVPISTRSVTTNISDKSFDAIIQAGGNVSLNAGETINNSAIRPFYEYVAAGRTRADTGAGSGYSTPVYVNAQLPPDLAQQQINPLSLQGFTLPTGQNGLFRLSGQGSTTQASNQPPLPGLLDTSGRSSPQKYLIETNPLLTDLKQFMSSDYLLSNLGYDPQASAKRLGDGFYEQKLIQQAVTARTGQRFIDGQTSDEAMFKYLMNNAVASKDELNLQLGVSLTSEQVAALTHDIVWMENATVNGEQVLVPVLYLANADNRLAANGALVQGKDVTLIAGKDLVNAGTLRASNNLSGVAGNNLVNMGLVEAGNRLDLLAA
;
A
#
# COMPACT_ATOMS: atom_id res chain seq x y z
N ALA A 1 37.78 -21.20 117.25
CA ALA A 1 38.51 -22.35 117.84
C ALA A 1 39.84 -22.54 117.11
N GLY A 2 40.74 -23.36 117.65
CA GLY A 2 42.01 -23.69 116.99
C GLY A 2 43.07 -22.60 117.02
N VAL A 3 43.13 -21.82 118.11
CA VAL A 3 44.21 -20.85 118.36
C VAL A 3 45.20 -21.48 119.33
N ASN A 4 46.46 -21.55 118.95
CA ASN A 4 47.56 -21.96 119.81
C ASN A 4 47.92 -20.83 120.79
N LEU A 5 48.68 -21.12 121.84
CA LEU A 5 49.09 -20.12 122.85
C LEU A 5 49.89 -18.95 122.27
N ASP A 6 50.56 -19.14 121.14
CA ASP A 6 51.32 -18.14 120.39
C ASP A 6 50.46 -17.32 119.40
N ASN A 7 49.13 -17.45 119.49
CA ASN A 7 48.15 -16.88 118.57
C ASN A 7 48.18 -17.43 117.13
N THR A 8 48.95 -18.48 116.82
CA THR A 8 48.86 -19.18 115.53
C THR A 8 47.62 -20.05 115.45
N ARG A 9 47.17 -20.42 114.23
CA ARG A 9 46.03 -21.32 114.03
C ARG A 9 46.52 -22.77 113.87
N ASN A 10 45.86 -23.73 114.51
CA ASN A 10 46.08 -25.17 114.28
C ASN A 10 45.11 -25.75 113.25
N SER A 11 45.18 -27.06 112.98
CA SER A 11 44.36 -27.76 111.95
C SER A 11 43.07 -28.39 112.46
N GLU A 12 42.82 -28.43 113.78
CA GLU A 12 41.75 -29.27 114.37
C GLU A 12 40.56 -28.49 114.94
N GLY A 13 40.67 -27.17 115.06
CA GLY A 13 39.69 -26.39 115.81
C GLY A 13 38.35 -26.19 115.08
N ASP A 14 37.33 -26.94 115.50
CA ASP A 14 35.94 -26.74 115.08
C ASP A 14 35.19 -25.73 115.98
N VAL A 15 34.23 -25.02 115.41
CA VAL A 15 33.29 -24.14 116.13
C VAL A 15 31.87 -24.56 115.77
N SER A 16 31.06 -24.90 116.78
CA SER A 16 29.62 -25.12 116.62
C SER A 16 28.86 -24.13 117.49
N VAL A 17 27.94 -23.36 116.90
CA VAL A 17 27.07 -22.41 117.62
C VAL A 17 25.63 -22.73 117.29
N THR A 18 24.82 -23.01 118.31
CA THR A 18 23.37 -23.17 118.17
C THR A 18 22.67 -22.12 119.03
N ALA A 19 21.78 -21.32 118.45
CA ALA A 19 21.08 -20.26 119.16
C ALA A 19 19.69 -20.00 118.54
N GLN A 20 18.85 -19.22 119.21
CA GLN A 20 17.67 -18.67 118.57
C GLN A 20 18.06 -17.51 117.63
N ASN A 21 18.81 -16.55 118.17
CA ASN A 21 19.39 -15.42 117.47
C ASN A 21 20.90 -15.38 117.74
N LEU A 22 21.70 -14.98 116.76
CA LEU A 22 23.14 -14.77 116.92
C LEU A 22 23.53 -13.39 116.37
N ASN A 23 24.15 -12.56 117.19
CA ASN A 23 24.69 -11.26 116.79
C ASN A 23 26.22 -11.32 116.70
N ASN A 24 26.73 -11.30 115.47
CA ASN A 24 28.14 -11.22 115.11
C ASN A 24 28.49 -9.89 114.41
N ALA A 25 27.67 -8.84 114.58
CA ALA A 25 27.89 -7.57 113.89
C ALA A 25 29.26 -6.94 114.27
N GLY A 26 30.10 -6.66 113.26
CA GLY A 26 31.46 -6.14 113.44
C GLY A 26 32.44 -7.07 114.18
N LYS A 27 32.10 -8.35 114.35
CA LYS A 27 32.90 -9.36 115.08
C LYS A 27 33.28 -10.53 114.18
N ASN A 28 34.13 -11.44 114.69
CA ASN A 28 34.67 -12.57 113.92
C ASN A 28 34.42 -13.90 114.63
N ILE A 29 33.79 -14.86 113.94
CA ILE A 29 33.70 -16.26 114.33
C ILE A 29 34.51 -17.07 113.31
N ILE A 30 35.67 -17.56 113.75
CA ILE A 30 36.63 -18.25 112.89
C ILE A 30 36.96 -19.64 113.49
N ALA A 31 36.79 -20.67 112.67
CA ALA A 31 37.21 -22.04 112.93
C ALA A 31 38.46 -22.38 112.11
N SER A 32 39.38 -23.14 112.73
CA SER A 32 40.57 -23.68 112.09
C SER A 32 40.27 -24.85 111.15
N ARG A 33 39.13 -25.51 111.33
CA ARG A 33 38.67 -26.60 110.47
C ARG A 33 37.21 -26.39 110.06
N ASP A 34 36.25 -26.73 110.92
CA ASP A 34 34.83 -26.60 110.60
C ASP A 34 34.10 -25.54 111.42
N LEU A 35 33.37 -24.66 110.75
CA LEU A 35 32.42 -23.75 111.39
C LEU A 35 30.99 -24.24 111.10
N SER A 36 30.20 -24.48 112.15
CA SER A 36 28.78 -24.79 112.05
C SER A 36 27.98 -23.77 112.88
N ILE A 37 27.08 -23.03 112.25
CA ILE A 37 26.17 -22.10 112.92
C ILE A 37 24.74 -22.49 112.60
N THR A 38 23.93 -22.69 113.63
CA THR A 38 22.50 -22.99 113.51
C THR A 38 21.70 -21.99 114.34
N THR A 39 20.93 -21.13 113.67
CA THR A 39 19.98 -20.21 114.31
C THR A 39 18.55 -20.50 113.85
N THR A 40 17.59 -20.49 114.77
CA THR A 40 16.16 -20.68 114.39
C THR A 40 15.48 -19.37 113.94
N GLN A 41 16.13 -18.21 114.14
CA GLN A 41 15.68 -16.89 113.72
C GLN A 41 16.84 -16.15 113.02
N THR A 42 17.26 -14.99 113.54
CA THR A 42 18.19 -14.09 112.86
C THR A 42 19.64 -14.34 113.25
N LEU A 43 20.48 -14.50 112.23
CA LEU A 43 21.93 -14.42 112.29
C LEU A 43 22.37 -13.05 111.74
N ASN A 44 22.63 -12.09 112.63
CA ASN A 44 23.15 -10.78 112.25
C ASN A 44 24.68 -10.86 112.11
N ASN A 45 25.19 -10.79 110.89
CA ASN A 45 26.61 -10.78 110.54
C ASN A 45 27.04 -9.45 109.87
N GLN A 46 26.31 -8.36 110.10
CA GLN A 46 26.64 -7.08 109.46
C GLN A 46 28.06 -6.61 109.81
N GLY A 47 28.91 -6.39 108.81
CA GLY A 47 30.33 -6.04 109.00
C GLY A 47 31.17 -7.09 109.76
N GLY A 48 30.61 -8.27 110.05
CA GLY A 48 31.26 -9.37 110.75
C GLY A 48 31.84 -10.42 109.80
N THR A 49 32.69 -11.33 110.31
CA THR A 49 33.24 -12.46 109.54
C THR A 49 32.87 -13.80 110.16
N LEU A 50 32.32 -14.70 109.34
CA LEU A 50 32.16 -16.14 109.61
C LEU A 50 33.13 -16.89 108.70
N SER A 51 34.00 -17.74 109.24
CA SER A 51 34.98 -18.48 108.43
C SER A 51 35.39 -19.83 109.02
N GLY A 52 35.46 -20.84 108.17
CA GLY A 52 36.01 -22.18 108.43
C GLY A 52 36.96 -22.59 107.30
N GLN A 53 38.02 -23.32 107.61
CA GLN A 53 39.03 -23.72 106.62
C GLN A 53 38.57 -24.87 105.73
N ARG A 54 37.99 -25.92 106.32
CA ARG A 54 37.52 -27.11 105.59
C ARG A 54 36.05 -27.00 105.23
N GLN A 55 35.22 -26.58 106.19
CA GLN A 55 33.79 -26.42 105.94
C GLN A 55 33.22 -25.27 106.76
N THR A 56 32.41 -24.43 106.12
CA THR A 56 31.52 -23.49 106.80
C THR A 56 30.08 -23.90 106.51
N THR A 57 29.29 -24.17 107.55
CA THR A 57 27.87 -24.51 107.46
C THR A 57 27.08 -23.48 108.24
N VAL A 58 26.15 -22.79 107.58
CA VAL A 58 25.25 -21.81 108.21
C VAL A 58 23.82 -22.21 107.94
N THR A 59 23.04 -22.41 109.00
CA THR A 59 21.58 -22.62 108.94
C THR A 59 20.92 -21.51 109.73
N ALA A 60 20.05 -20.72 109.11
CA ALA A 60 19.34 -19.62 109.75
C ALA A 60 17.89 -19.55 109.26
N ASP A 61 17.00 -18.77 109.90
CA ASP A 61 15.80 -18.29 109.22
C ASP A 61 16.19 -17.08 108.35
N THR A 62 16.78 -16.07 108.99
CA THR A 62 17.32 -14.90 108.31
C THR A 62 18.83 -14.77 108.57
N LEU A 63 19.65 -14.86 107.53
CA LEU A 63 21.06 -14.44 107.54
C LEU A 63 21.14 -12.98 107.06
N ASP A 64 21.52 -12.07 107.95
CA ASP A 64 21.79 -10.68 107.61
C ASP A 64 23.31 -10.45 107.50
N ASN A 65 23.82 -10.53 106.27
CA ASN A 65 25.23 -10.38 105.91
C ASN A 65 25.52 -9.02 105.24
N GLN A 66 24.65 -8.02 105.44
CA GLN A 66 24.78 -6.71 104.80
C GLN A 66 25.97 -5.90 105.34
N ASN A 67 26.20 -4.70 104.80
CA ASN A 67 27.14 -3.72 105.34
C ASN A 67 28.58 -4.26 105.48
N LYS A 68 29.12 -4.85 104.40
CA LYS A 68 30.45 -5.49 104.38
C LYS A 68 30.58 -6.74 105.28
N GLY A 69 29.46 -7.42 105.57
CA GLY A 69 29.46 -8.74 106.21
C GLY A 69 30.15 -9.80 105.34
N ARG A 70 30.77 -10.80 105.96
CA ARG A 70 31.56 -11.84 105.28
C ARG A 70 31.19 -13.24 105.79
N VAL A 71 30.76 -14.11 104.89
CA VAL A 71 30.61 -15.57 105.13
C VAL A 71 31.57 -16.28 104.19
N LEU A 72 32.58 -16.93 104.75
CA LEU A 72 33.73 -17.45 104.01
C LEU A 72 33.96 -18.94 104.27
N SER A 73 34.48 -19.67 103.29
CA SER A 73 35.13 -20.97 103.50
C SER A 73 36.37 -21.13 102.61
N ALA A 74 37.46 -21.66 103.15
CA ALA A 74 38.66 -21.97 102.37
C ALA A 74 38.58 -23.31 101.61
N ASP A 75 37.48 -24.07 101.79
CA ASP A 75 37.10 -25.22 100.97
C ASP A 75 35.57 -25.17 100.74
N ARG A 76 34.73 -25.89 101.49
CA ARG A 76 33.28 -25.98 101.22
C ARG A 76 32.42 -25.01 102.06
N LEU A 77 31.54 -24.26 101.40
CA LEU A 77 30.50 -23.45 102.06
C LEU A 77 29.10 -24.05 101.81
N SER A 78 28.37 -24.36 102.88
CA SER A 78 26.96 -24.74 102.86
C SER A 78 26.11 -23.72 103.60
N LEU A 79 25.08 -23.18 102.96
CA LEU A 79 24.18 -22.18 103.52
C LEU A 79 22.72 -22.64 103.35
N THR A 80 21.94 -22.59 104.43
CA THR A 80 20.48 -22.82 104.39
C THR A 80 19.80 -21.68 105.14
N ALA A 81 18.90 -20.95 104.49
CA ALA A 81 18.10 -19.92 105.15
C ALA A 81 16.75 -19.68 104.47
N ASP A 82 15.75 -19.11 105.16
CA ASP A 82 14.59 -18.54 104.45
C ASP A 82 15.00 -17.26 103.72
N LYS A 83 15.78 -16.39 104.37
CA LYS A 83 16.27 -15.13 103.79
C LYS A 83 17.78 -14.97 103.97
N ALA A 84 18.50 -14.71 102.89
CA ALA A 84 19.88 -14.24 102.94
C ALA A 84 19.93 -12.79 102.42
N LEU A 85 20.16 -11.85 103.34
CA LEU A 85 20.35 -10.44 103.02
C LEU A 85 21.86 -10.18 102.90
N ASN A 86 22.38 -10.13 101.69
CA ASN A 86 23.81 -9.95 101.40
C ASN A 86 24.16 -8.54 100.90
N GLY A 87 23.20 -7.63 100.76
CA GLY A 87 23.41 -6.32 100.12
C GLY A 87 24.44 -5.37 100.76
N GLN A 88 24.71 -4.24 100.12
CA GLN A 88 25.60 -3.18 100.62
C GLN A 88 27.04 -3.66 100.89
N GLY A 89 27.64 -4.34 99.90
CA GLY A 89 29.02 -4.84 99.95
C GLY A 89 29.24 -6.11 100.77
N GLY A 90 28.18 -6.86 101.09
CA GLY A 90 28.31 -8.18 101.71
C GLY A 90 28.99 -9.19 100.77
N LEU A 91 29.64 -10.18 101.37
CA LEU A 91 30.41 -11.22 100.69
C LEU A 91 30.05 -12.61 101.22
N ILE A 92 29.60 -13.50 100.34
CA ILE A 92 29.45 -14.94 100.59
C ILE A 92 30.41 -15.64 99.63
N ASN A 93 31.46 -16.28 100.15
CA ASN A 93 32.54 -16.82 99.32
C ASN A 93 33.02 -18.22 99.74
N SER A 94 33.27 -19.08 98.75
CA SER A 94 33.94 -20.38 98.91
C SER A 94 35.17 -20.46 97.99
N ALA A 95 36.25 -21.06 98.48
CA ALA A 95 37.42 -21.37 97.64
C ALA A 95 37.30 -22.71 96.89
N SER A 96 36.20 -23.46 97.05
CA SER A 96 35.94 -24.75 96.39
C SER A 96 34.45 -24.88 96.02
N GLN A 97 33.60 -25.56 96.80
CA GLN A 97 32.17 -25.71 96.49
C GLN A 97 31.30 -24.82 97.38
N LEU A 98 30.43 -24.03 96.76
CA LEU A 98 29.31 -23.33 97.41
C LEU A 98 28.00 -24.08 97.14
N THR A 99 27.24 -24.37 98.19
CA THR A 99 25.85 -24.84 98.08
C THR A 99 24.97 -23.99 98.98
N ALA A 100 23.97 -23.32 98.40
CA ALA A 100 23.01 -22.51 99.16
C ALA A 100 21.58 -22.95 98.87
N THR A 101 20.77 -23.16 99.90
CA THR A 101 19.32 -23.37 99.80
C THR A 101 18.61 -22.22 100.52
N LEU A 102 18.00 -21.31 99.76
CA LEU A 102 17.44 -20.05 100.26
C LEU A 102 15.99 -19.85 99.84
N GLY A 103 15.11 -19.32 100.69
CA GLY A 103 13.79 -18.84 100.25
C GLY A 103 13.91 -17.57 99.40
N HIS A 104 14.75 -16.63 99.81
CA HIS A 104 15.06 -15.39 99.10
C HIS A 104 16.53 -15.00 99.28
N LEU A 105 17.20 -14.63 98.18
CA LEU A 105 18.53 -14.03 98.20
C LEU A 105 18.45 -12.56 97.76
N ASN A 106 18.80 -11.63 98.65
CA ASN A 106 19.06 -10.24 98.29
C ASN A 106 20.57 -10.02 98.20
N ASN A 107 21.08 -9.87 96.99
CA ASN A 107 22.50 -9.64 96.68
C ASN A 107 22.74 -8.24 96.08
N ASN A 108 21.94 -7.25 96.46
CA ASN A 108 22.00 -5.93 95.85
C ASN A 108 23.30 -5.18 96.19
N GLY A 109 24.12 -4.87 95.19
CA GLY A 109 25.44 -4.25 95.36
C GLY A 109 26.43 -5.09 96.18
N ALA A 110 26.37 -6.42 96.05
CA ALA A 110 27.12 -7.37 96.85
C ALA A 110 27.64 -8.57 96.04
N GLU A 111 28.37 -9.48 96.67
CA GLU A 111 29.00 -10.62 96.01
C GLU A 111 28.65 -11.98 96.65
N VAL A 112 28.21 -12.93 95.83
CA VAL A 112 28.17 -14.36 96.12
C VAL A 112 29.11 -15.06 95.14
N SER A 113 30.20 -15.67 95.61
CA SER A 113 31.21 -16.23 94.72
C SER A 113 31.80 -17.57 95.15
N SER A 114 32.28 -18.34 94.17
CA SER A 114 33.01 -19.58 94.40
C SER A 114 34.21 -19.71 93.45
N LYS A 115 35.38 -20.13 93.95
CA LYS A 115 36.52 -20.51 93.09
C LYS A 115 36.38 -21.89 92.47
N GLY A 116 35.46 -22.72 92.96
CA GLY A 116 35.06 -23.96 92.29
C GLY A 116 33.63 -23.83 91.79
N GLY A 117 32.78 -24.84 92.06
CA GLY A 117 31.38 -24.83 91.67
C GLY A 117 30.51 -24.03 92.66
N ALA A 118 29.36 -23.53 92.17
CA ALA A 118 28.30 -22.98 93.00
C ALA A 118 26.94 -23.57 92.60
N THR A 119 26.15 -24.00 93.58
CA THR A 119 24.77 -24.45 93.39
C THR A 119 23.85 -23.67 94.33
N LEU A 120 22.94 -22.89 93.76
CA LEU A 120 21.97 -22.08 94.48
C LEU A 120 20.56 -22.62 94.21
N ILE A 121 19.88 -23.08 95.25
CA ILE A 121 18.47 -23.48 95.21
C ILE A 121 17.70 -22.37 95.92
N LEU A 122 16.83 -21.66 95.21
CA LEU A 122 16.24 -20.40 95.64
C LEU A 122 14.71 -20.43 95.51
N GLY A 123 14.00 -19.62 96.30
CA GLY A 123 12.64 -19.21 95.93
C GLY A 123 12.69 -18.05 94.93
N THR A 124 13.26 -16.92 95.37
CA THR A 124 13.47 -15.70 94.59
C THR A 124 14.89 -15.14 94.76
N MET A 125 15.33 -14.27 93.85
CA MET A 125 16.61 -13.54 93.95
C MET A 125 16.45 -12.09 93.49
N ASP A 126 17.01 -11.15 94.26
CA ASP A 126 17.34 -9.80 93.80
C ASP A 126 18.87 -9.65 93.73
N ASN A 127 19.40 -9.47 92.53
CA ASN A 127 20.83 -9.26 92.25
C ASN A 127 21.06 -7.91 91.55
N LEU A 128 20.50 -6.83 92.11
CA LEU A 128 20.62 -5.49 91.55
C LEU A 128 22.03 -4.96 91.76
N THR A 129 22.75 -4.64 90.68
CA THR A 129 24.18 -4.22 90.71
C THR A 129 25.14 -5.18 91.44
N GLY A 130 24.68 -6.40 91.72
CA GLY A 130 25.41 -7.44 92.44
C GLY A 130 26.10 -8.45 91.53
N VAL A 131 26.97 -9.27 92.13
CA VAL A 131 27.74 -10.32 91.45
C VAL A 131 27.42 -11.68 92.06
N VAL A 132 27.00 -12.62 91.22
CA VAL A 132 26.92 -14.05 91.54
C VAL A 132 27.83 -14.80 90.57
N MET A 133 28.91 -15.42 91.06
CA MET A 133 29.94 -16.00 90.20
C MET A 133 30.50 -17.35 90.67
N ALA A 134 30.83 -18.22 89.73
CA ALA A 134 31.64 -19.42 89.97
C ALA A 134 32.78 -19.53 88.93
N GLU A 135 34.02 -19.76 89.36
CA GLU A 135 35.16 -20.00 88.43
C GLU A 135 35.07 -21.38 87.74
N ASN A 136 34.29 -22.31 88.28
CA ASN A 136 33.88 -23.53 87.58
C ASN A 136 32.46 -23.38 87.01
N THR A 137 31.48 -24.16 87.49
CA THR A 137 30.08 -24.10 87.05
C THR A 137 29.20 -23.37 88.05
N LEU A 138 28.28 -22.53 87.54
CA LEU A 138 27.23 -21.90 88.32
C LEU A 138 25.88 -22.55 87.98
N GLY A 139 25.27 -23.23 88.96
CA GLY A 139 23.92 -23.77 88.87
C GLY A 139 22.96 -22.98 89.74
N ILE A 140 21.88 -22.47 89.16
CA ILE A 140 20.80 -21.77 89.88
C ILE A 140 19.49 -22.49 89.58
N THR A 141 18.72 -22.82 90.61
CA THR A 141 17.35 -23.32 90.49
C THR A 141 16.47 -22.47 91.38
N ALA A 142 15.57 -21.69 90.79
CA ALA A 142 14.59 -20.86 91.49
C ALA A 142 13.17 -21.40 91.29
N SER A 143 12.32 -21.35 92.31
CA SER A 143 10.90 -21.68 92.13
C SER A 143 10.07 -20.52 91.57
N ASP A 144 10.60 -19.30 91.57
CA ASP A 144 9.92 -18.08 91.12
C ASP A 144 10.92 -17.16 90.39
N THR A 145 10.77 -15.84 90.56
CA THR A 145 11.43 -14.79 89.78
C THR A 145 12.86 -14.54 90.25
N LEU A 146 13.76 -14.46 89.27
CA LEU A 146 15.15 -14.03 89.40
C LEU A 146 15.30 -12.64 88.79
N ASN A 147 15.66 -11.65 89.61
CA ASN A 147 15.90 -10.28 89.17
C ASN A 147 17.41 -10.01 89.12
N ASN A 148 17.95 -9.82 87.93
CA ASN A 148 19.37 -9.57 87.64
C ASN A 148 19.60 -8.21 86.98
N GLN A 149 18.72 -7.24 87.17
CA GLN A 149 18.89 -5.93 86.54
C GLN A 149 20.19 -5.24 87.01
N ASN A 150 20.99 -4.73 86.07
CA ASN A 150 22.35 -4.21 86.31
C ASN A 150 23.33 -5.20 86.99
N GLY A 151 22.94 -6.46 87.21
CA GLY A 151 23.71 -7.47 87.92
C GLY A 151 24.48 -8.42 87.00
N LEU A 152 25.38 -9.20 87.59
CA LEU A 152 26.16 -10.24 86.91
C LEU A 152 25.85 -11.63 87.48
N LEU A 153 25.40 -12.55 86.64
CA LEU A 153 25.42 -14.00 86.88
C LEU A 153 26.47 -14.63 85.96
N SER A 154 27.52 -15.25 86.49
CA SER A 154 28.59 -15.80 85.65
C SER A 154 29.17 -17.12 86.15
N GLY A 155 29.20 -18.14 85.30
CA GLY A 155 29.94 -19.38 85.53
C GLY A 155 31.03 -19.53 84.49
N TRP A 156 32.31 -19.49 84.87
CA TRP A 156 33.39 -19.44 83.88
C TRP A 156 33.48 -20.70 83.01
N GLN A 157 33.23 -21.89 83.55
CA GLN A 157 33.23 -23.16 82.82
C GLN A 157 31.82 -23.62 82.42
N GLY A 158 30.78 -22.93 82.88
CA GLY A 158 29.39 -23.13 82.44
C GLY A 158 28.38 -22.53 83.40
N LEU A 159 27.21 -22.17 82.90
CA LEU A 159 26.09 -21.65 83.69
C LEU A 159 24.81 -22.42 83.33
N THR A 160 24.08 -22.87 84.35
CA THR A 160 22.73 -23.43 84.19
C THR A 160 21.79 -22.70 85.14
N LEU A 161 20.69 -22.16 84.62
CA LEU A 161 19.67 -21.44 85.36
C LEU A 161 18.30 -22.04 85.04
N ASN A 162 17.63 -22.54 86.07
CA ASN A 162 16.25 -23.02 86.02
C ASN A 162 15.38 -22.08 86.87
N GLY A 163 14.24 -21.62 86.37
CA GLY A 163 13.38 -20.66 87.09
C GLY A 163 11.99 -20.50 86.49
N THR A 164 11.21 -19.56 87.04
CA THR A 164 9.94 -19.14 86.42
C THR A 164 10.17 -17.97 85.48
N THR A 165 10.67 -16.85 86.00
CA THR A 165 10.96 -15.63 85.21
C THR A 165 12.37 -15.16 85.51
N LEU A 166 13.10 -14.70 84.49
CA LEU A 166 14.37 -14.00 84.65
C LEU A 166 14.22 -12.58 84.12
N ASP A 167 14.34 -11.59 85.00
CA ASP A 167 14.45 -10.19 84.64
C ASP A 167 15.94 -9.80 84.54
N ASN A 168 16.45 -9.79 83.32
CA ASN A 168 17.82 -9.42 82.97
C ASN A 168 17.90 -8.06 82.26
N ARG A 169 16.87 -7.22 82.41
CA ARG A 169 16.83 -5.90 81.76
C ARG A 169 17.86 -4.94 82.36
N ASN A 170 17.97 -3.75 81.75
CA ASN A 170 18.77 -2.65 82.29
C ASN A 170 20.23 -3.05 82.51
N SER A 171 20.93 -3.45 81.44
CA SER A 171 22.33 -3.89 81.49
C SER A 171 22.62 -5.10 82.40
N GLY A 172 21.63 -5.92 82.73
CA GLY A 172 21.84 -7.21 83.38
C GLY A 172 22.66 -8.15 82.50
N THR A 173 23.56 -8.95 83.10
CA THR A 173 24.42 -9.88 82.36
C THR A 173 24.32 -11.30 82.93
N VAL A 174 23.99 -12.26 82.07
CA VAL A 174 24.13 -13.70 82.30
C VAL A 174 25.17 -14.25 81.34
N SER A 175 26.25 -14.85 81.85
CA SER A 175 27.40 -15.19 80.99
C SER A 175 28.16 -16.46 81.37
N SER A 176 28.88 -17.01 80.38
CA SER A 176 29.96 -17.96 80.61
C SER A 176 31.19 -17.66 79.76
N ARG A 177 32.38 -17.67 80.39
CA ARG A 177 33.65 -17.30 79.75
C ARG A 177 34.24 -18.41 78.85
N ASN A 178 34.09 -19.66 79.25
CA ASN A 178 34.67 -20.84 78.59
C ASN A 178 33.67 -22.00 78.49
N GLY A 179 32.41 -21.78 78.87
CA GLY A 179 31.38 -22.80 79.02
C GLY A 179 30.09 -22.48 78.28
N ASP A 180 29.19 -23.45 78.31
CA ASP A 180 27.83 -23.29 77.81
C ASP A 180 26.99 -22.45 78.79
N VAL A 181 25.98 -21.77 78.25
CA VAL A 181 24.94 -21.10 79.04
C VAL A 181 23.60 -21.78 78.72
N GLY A 182 22.97 -22.35 79.74
CA GLY A 182 21.63 -22.94 79.67
C GLY A 182 20.66 -22.18 80.56
N VAL A 183 19.61 -21.61 79.98
CA VAL A 183 18.53 -20.92 80.70
C VAL A 183 17.22 -21.63 80.39
N THR A 184 16.56 -22.17 81.42
CA THR A 184 15.27 -22.86 81.30
C THR A 184 14.26 -22.20 82.24
N LEU A 185 13.25 -21.57 81.65
CA LEU A 185 12.21 -20.82 82.33
C LEU A 185 10.84 -21.40 81.98
N SER A 186 9.94 -21.48 82.96
CA SER A 186 8.51 -21.78 82.71
C SER A 186 7.67 -20.52 82.45
N GLY A 187 8.31 -19.35 82.37
CA GLY A 187 7.71 -18.04 82.15
C GLY A 187 8.59 -17.19 81.25
N ALA A 188 8.74 -15.89 81.55
CA ALA A 188 9.40 -14.94 80.65
C ALA A 188 10.91 -14.80 80.88
N LEU A 189 11.68 -14.64 79.80
CA LEU A 189 12.99 -14.00 79.84
C LEU A 189 12.84 -12.54 79.40
N LEU A 190 13.03 -11.60 80.33
CA LEU A 190 13.05 -10.16 80.04
C LEU A 190 14.49 -9.71 79.88
N ASN A 191 14.94 -9.42 78.67
CA ASN A 191 16.33 -9.11 78.32
C ASN A 191 16.47 -7.77 77.57
N SER A 192 15.48 -6.89 77.65
CA SER A 192 15.48 -5.58 77.01
C SER A 192 16.33 -4.52 77.75
N HIS A 193 16.43 -3.31 77.19
CA HIS A 193 17.19 -2.19 77.77
C HIS A 193 18.67 -2.54 77.99
N ALA A 194 19.32 -3.04 76.93
CA ALA A 194 20.71 -3.50 76.93
C ALA A 194 21.03 -4.71 77.83
N GLY A 195 20.05 -5.55 78.15
CA GLY A 195 20.29 -6.85 78.81
C GLY A 195 21.13 -7.80 77.93
N ALA A 196 21.97 -8.63 78.54
CA ALA A 196 22.89 -9.51 77.84
C ALA A 196 22.87 -10.95 78.39
N VAL A 197 22.64 -11.93 77.50
CA VAL A 197 22.82 -13.36 77.74
C VAL A 197 23.85 -13.91 76.74
N VAL A 198 25.05 -14.24 77.21
CA VAL A 198 26.22 -14.46 76.34
C VAL A 198 26.98 -15.74 76.70
N SER A 199 27.26 -16.59 75.70
CA SER A 199 28.11 -17.78 75.86
C SER A 199 29.32 -17.76 74.92
N GLN A 200 30.49 -18.14 75.43
CA GLN A 200 31.67 -18.41 74.60
C GLN A 200 31.68 -19.83 74.02
N LYS A 201 30.68 -20.66 74.34
CA LYS A 201 30.38 -21.92 73.67
C LYS A 201 28.91 -21.89 73.20
N SER A 202 28.10 -22.86 73.59
CA SER A 202 26.71 -22.96 73.15
C SER A 202 25.78 -22.20 74.09
N LEU A 203 24.79 -21.53 73.52
CA LEU A 203 23.71 -20.88 74.28
C LEU A 203 22.39 -21.61 74.01
N THR A 204 21.76 -22.13 75.06
CA THR A 204 20.41 -22.71 75.01
C THR A 204 19.47 -21.93 75.91
N VAL A 205 18.37 -21.43 75.35
CA VAL A 205 17.30 -20.76 76.10
C VAL A 205 15.98 -21.47 75.84
N ARG A 206 15.26 -21.80 76.91
CA ARG A 206 13.87 -22.25 76.86
C ARG A 206 13.01 -21.35 77.76
N ALA A 207 11.94 -20.78 77.22
CA ALA A 207 11.06 -19.86 77.94
C ALA A 207 9.64 -19.87 77.33
N ASP A 208 8.66 -19.31 78.03
CA ASP A 208 7.31 -19.10 77.49
C ASP A 208 7.30 -17.89 76.55
N SER A 209 7.96 -16.80 76.94
CA SER A 209 8.19 -15.61 76.11
C SER A 209 9.60 -15.09 76.31
N LEU A 210 10.11 -14.37 75.30
CA LEU A 210 11.45 -13.80 75.33
C LEU A 210 11.40 -12.39 74.75
N ASP A 211 11.60 -11.40 75.62
CA ASP A 211 11.77 -9.99 75.24
C ASP A 211 13.27 -9.68 75.13
N ASN A 212 13.77 -9.57 73.92
CA ASN A 212 15.11 -9.09 73.58
C ASN A 212 15.08 -7.72 72.87
N SER A 213 14.00 -6.96 73.04
CA SER A 213 13.85 -5.66 72.42
C SER A 213 14.78 -4.60 73.05
N ASP A 214 14.85 -3.40 72.48
CA ASP A 214 15.57 -2.25 73.04
C ASP A 214 17.04 -2.58 73.39
N LYS A 215 17.80 -2.94 72.36
CA LYS A 215 19.25 -3.26 72.42
C LYS A 215 19.61 -4.49 73.25
N GLY A 216 18.66 -5.38 73.53
CA GLY A 216 18.95 -6.67 74.14
C GLY A 216 19.90 -7.52 73.30
N VAL A 217 20.75 -8.33 73.96
CA VAL A 217 21.76 -9.18 73.31
C VAL A 217 21.63 -10.64 73.76
N LEU A 218 21.42 -11.54 72.81
CA LEU A 218 21.65 -12.98 72.96
C LEU A 218 22.74 -13.42 71.99
N SER A 219 23.88 -13.91 72.49
CA SER A 219 24.98 -14.31 71.60
C SER A 219 25.75 -15.56 72.03
N SER A 220 26.27 -16.27 71.04
CA SER A 220 27.13 -17.45 71.25
C SER A 220 28.31 -17.52 70.27
N ALA A 221 29.46 -18.00 70.75
CA ALA A 221 30.61 -18.30 69.88
C ALA A 221 30.56 -19.72 69.26
N ALA A 222 29.68 -20.61 69.75
CA ALA A 222 29.31 -21.86 69.11
C ALA A 222 27.80 -21.85 68.75
N GLY A 223 27.13 -23.00 68.72
CA GLY A 223 25.72 -23.10 68.33
C GLY A 223 24.77 -22.42 69.33
N GLN A 224 23.67 -21.89 68.82
CA GLN A 224 22.64 -21.23 69.61
C GLN A 224 21.26 -21.84 69.35
N ARG A 225 20.53 -22.17 70.41
CA ARG A 225 19.16 -22.67 70.33
C ARG A 225 18.23 -21.89 71.26
N LEU A 226 17.24 -21.22 70.69
CA LEU A 226 16.17 -20.55 71.43
C LEU A 226 14.86 -21.30 71.18
N THR A 227 14.22 -21.79 72.24
CA THR A 227 12.92 -22.47 72.19
C THR A 227 11.92 -21.70 73.04
N VAL A 228 11.07 -20.93 72.39
CA VAL A 228 10.04 -20.08 72.99
C VAL A 228 8.67 -20.66 72.62
N THR A 229 7.72 -20.77 73.55
CA THR A 229 6.37 -21.27 73.20
C THR A 229 5.47 -20.17 72.64
N GLY A 230 5.68 -18.92 73.06
CA GLY A 230 4.95 -17.72 72.64
C GLY A 230 5.78 -16.80 71.73
N LEU A 231 5.80 -15.51 72.09
CA LEU A 231 6.48 -14.45 71.34
C LEU A 231 7.98 -14.39 71.68
N LEU A 232 8.80 -14.38 70.63
CA LEU A 232 10.19 -13.95 70.65
C LEU A 232 10.26 -12.53 70.06
N ASP A 233 10.45 -11.52 70.91
CA ASP A 233 10.57 -10.12 70.49
C ASP A 233 12.06 -9.74 70.41
N ASN A 234 12.51 -9.34 69.22
CA ASN A 234 13.84 -8.84 68.92
C ASN A 234 13.76 -7.48 68.19
N SER A 235 12.75 -6.66 68.53
CA SER A 235 12.55 -5.33 67.96
C SER A 235 13.47 -4.26 68.58
N LEU A 236 13.38 -3.01 68.10
CA LEU A 236 14.08 -1.85 68.67
C LEU A 236 15.60 -2.09 68.88
N ASP A 237 16.32 -2.43 67.80
CA ASP A 237 17.76 -2.72 67.82
C ASP A 237 18.20 -3.94 68.66
N GLY A 238 17.28 -4.87 68.97
CA GLY A 238 17.61 -6.17 69.56
C GLY A 238 18.57 -6.99 68.69
N SER A 239 19.44 -7.78 69.32
CA SER A 239 20.46 -8.60 68.64
C SER A 239 20.46 -10.06 69.11
N ILE A 240 20.26 -10.98 68.15
CA ILE A 240 20.44 -12.42 68.34
C ILE A 240 21.51 -12.89 67.35
N SER A 241 22.65 -13.40 67.86
CA SER A 241 23.83 -13.69 67.03
C SER A 241 24.57 -14.98 67.39
N SER A 242 24.83 -15.82 66.38
CA SER A 242 25.62 -17.06 66.54
C SER A 242 26.82 -17.11 65.59
N ARG A 243 27.99 -17.53 66.10
CA ARG A 243 29.16 -17.88 65.27
C ARG A 243 29.13 -19.31 64.71
N ALA A 244 28.02 -20.03 64.90
CA ALA A 244 27.76 -21.31 64.26
C ALA A 244 26.28 -21.37 63.86
N ALA A 245 25.65 -22.55 63.92
CA ALA A 245 24.24 -22.69 63.61
C ALA A 245 23.35 -22.01 64.66
N LEU A 246 22.34 -21.27 64.21
CA LEU A 246 21.31 -20.64 65.03
C LEU A 246 19.95 -21.28 64.72
N THR A 247 19.35 -21.90 65.74
CA THR A 247 18.00 -22.48 65.65
C THR A 247 17.04 -21.73 66.56
N LEU A 248 16.01 -21.16 65.96
CA LEU A 248 14.95 -20.42 66.61
C LEU A 248 13.63 -21.20 66.47
N GLN A 249 12.95 -21.42 67.58
CA GLN A 249 11.60 -21.98 67.59
C GLN A 249 10.73 -21.07 68.45
N ALA A 250 9.69 -20.47 67.87
CA ALA A 250 8.74 -19.60 68.56
C ALA A 250 7.36 -19.71 67.90
N MET A 251 6.28 -19.36 68.61
CA MET A 251 4.98 -19.20 67.93
C MET A 251 5.03 -18.01 66.96
N ALA A 252 5.60 -16.90 67.40
CA ALA A 252 5.84 -15.73 66.57
C ALA A 252 7.22 -15.12 66.88
N LEU A 253 7.88 -14.59 65.85
CA LEU A 253 9.10 -13.81 65.97
C LEU A 253 8.85 -12.40 65.43
N ASN A 254 8.99 -11.39 66.29
CA ASN A 254 9.04 -9.98 65.91
C ASN A 254 10.50 -9.52 65.85
N ASN A 255 11.05 -9.34 64.67
CA ASN A 255 12.41 -8.89 64.43
C ASN A 255 12.45 -7.53 63.74
N GLY A 256 12.41 -6.45 64.53
CA GLY A 256 12.80 -5.10 64.09
C GLY A 256 14.29 -4.80 64.28
N GLY A 257 15.08 -5.76 64.77
CA GLY A 257 16.52 -5.65 65.03
C GLY A 257 17.36 -6.53 64.11
N THR A 258 18.38 -7.20 64.66
CA THR A 258 19.27 -8.10 63.93
C THR A 258 19.18 -9.54 64.44
N VAL A 259 18.95 -10.49 63.54
CA VAL A 259 19.15 -11.92 63.74
C VAL A 259 20.20 -12.40 62.73
N ASN A 260 21.34 -12.92 63.21
CA ASN A 260 22.39 -13.40 62.30
C ASN A 260 23.07 -14.71 62.74
N ALA A 261 23.53 -15.47 61.75
CA ALA A 261 24.34 -16.68 61.94
C ALA A 261 25.47 -16.75 60.92
N THR A 262 26.69 -17.12 61.36
CA THR A 262 27.82 -17.34 60.43
C THR A 262 27.80 -18.73 59.78
N ASP A 263 26.82 -19.57 60.13
CA ASP A 263 26.54 -20.88 59.52
C ASP A 263 25.05 -20.92 59.09
N ALA A 264 24.34 -22.04 59.28
CA ALA A 264 22.91 -22.17 58.98
C ALA A 264 22.02 -21.46 60.03
N LEU A 265 20.99 -20.77 59.55
CA LEU A 265 19.96 -20.12 60.36
C LEU A 265 18.60 -20.75 60.07
N THR A 266 17.95 -21.30 61.10
CA THR A 266 16.61 -21.89 60.99
C THR A 266 15.64 -21.20 61.94
N PHE A 267 14.47 -20.83 61.42
CA PHE A 267 13.32 -20.43 62.24
C PHE A 267 12.12 -21.34 61.94
N THR A 268 11.50 -21.87 63.00
CA THR A 268 10.25 -22.63 62.93
C THR A 268 9.19 -21.96 63.79
N GLY A 269 8.05 -21.61 63.19
CA GLY A 269 6.98 -20.91 63.90
C GLY A 269 5.72 -20.71 63.07
N THR A 270 4.79 -19.89 63.57
CA THR A 270 3.62 -19.46 62.82
C THR A 270 3.97 -18.23 62.00
N ASP A 271 4.32 -17.12 62.65
CA ASP A 271 4.54 -15.83 62.00
C ASP A 271 5.99 -15.32 62.22
N LEU A 272 6.55 -14.72 61.18
CA LEU A 272 7.80 -13.96 61.24
C LEU A 272 7.53 -12.54 60.74
N ASP A 273 7.58 -11.57 61.64
CA ASP A 273 7.66 -10.15 61.28
C ASP A 273 9.13 -9.72 61.28
N ASN A 274 9.71 -9.49 60.12
CA ASN A 274 11.05 -8.94 59.92
C ASN A 274 10.99 -7.48 59.43
N SER A 275 9.91 -6.75 59.72
CA SER A 275 9.74 -5.38 59.26
C SER A 275 10.81 -4.47 59.84
N ASN A 276 11.50 -3.72 58.97
CA ASN A 276 12.66 -2.89 59.31
C ASN A 276 13.88 -3.65 59.90
N GLY A 277 13.81 -4.98 59.98
CA GLY A 277 14.84 -5.82 60.58
C GLY A 277 15.83 -6.39 59.56
N THR A 278 16.88 -7.02 60.08
CA THR A 278 17.83 -7.83 59.33
C THR A 278 17.81 -9.28 59.82
N PHE A 279 17.66 -10.22 58.90
CA PHE A 279 17.69 -11.67 59.16
C PHE A 279 18.67 -12.34 58.18
N THR A 280 19.84 -12.76 58.66
CA THR A 280 20.96 -13.19 57.81
C THR A 280 21.62 -14.52 58.20
N GLY A 281 21.89 -15.39 57.24
CA GLY A 281 22.62 -16.65 57.45
C GLY A 281 23.65 -16.93 56.35
N ASN A 282 24.86 -17.36 56.71
CA ASN A 282 25.92 -17.59 55.72
C ASN A 282 25.79 -18.95 55.00
N ALA A 283 25.64 -20.07 55.69
CA ALA A 283 25.56 -21.38 55.02
C ALA A 283 24.18 -21.65 54.40
N GLY A 284 23.14 -21.01 54.94
CA GLY A 284 21.78 -21.10 54.46
C GLY A 284 20.79 -20.49 55.44
N VAL A 285 19.59 -20.16 54.96
CA VAL A 285 18.45 -19.72 55.78
C VAL A 285 17.25 -20.62 55.46
N THR A 286 16.65 -21.22 56.48
CA THR A 286 15.39 -21.96 56.36
C THR A 286 14.34 -21.36 57.26
N LEU A 287 13.24 -20.92 56.67
CA LEU A 287 12.04 -20.45 57.37
C LEU A 287 10.94 -21.48 57.18
N ASP A 288 10.52 -22.10 58.27
CA ASP A 288 9.43 -23.06 58.30
C ASP A 288 8.23 -22.47 59.04
N LEU A 289 7.31 -21.88 58.28
CA LEU A 289 6.25 -21.01 58.78
C LEU A 289 4.88 -21.63 58.53
N LEU A 290 3.94 -21.51 59.47
CA LEU A 290 2.54 -21.90 59.24
C LEU A 290 1.64 -20.72 58.86
N GLY A 291 2.10 -19.49 59.11
CA GLY A 291 1.39 -18.24 58.90
C GLY A 291 2.14 -17.31 57.96
N THR A 292 2.32 -16.05 58.36
CA THR A 292 2.80 -14.98 57.48
C THR A 292 4.29 -14.68 57.70
N LEU A 293 5.01 -14.47 56.60
CA LEU A 293 6.29 -13.78 56.58
C LEU A 293 6.05 -12.31 56.20
N THR A 294 6.21 -11.37 57.13
CA THR A 294 6.21 -9.93 56.83
C THR A 294 7.64 -9.43 56.77
N ASN A 295 8.11 -9.01 55.61
CA ASN A 295 9.46 -8.46 55.39
C ASN A 295 9.41 -7.02 54.86
N SER A 296 8.41 -6.25 55.27
CA SER A 296 8.20 -4.89 54.77
C SER A 296 9.32 -3.95 55.24
N ASN A 297 10.02 -3.29 54.30
CA ASN A 297 11.26 -2.52 54.57
C ASN A 297 12.37 -3.36 55.25
N GLY A 298 12.22 -4.68 55.29
CA GLY A 298 13.13 -5.60 55.95
C GLY A 298 14.14 -6.20 54.97
N LYS A 299 15.22 -6.76 55.54
CA LYS A 299 16.23 -7.51 54.79
C LYS A 299 16.28 -8.94 55.29
N LEU A 300 15.87 -9.88 54.45
CA LEU A 300 16.05 -11.31 54.63
C LEU A 300 17.09 -11.80 53.61
N SER A 301 18.23 -12.33 54.07
CA SER A 301 19.27 -12.72 53.12
C SER A 301 20.14 -13.90 53.53
N SER A 302 20.62 -14.66 52.54
CA SER A 302 21.57 -15.74 52.74
C SER A 302 22.72 -15.73 51.74
N VAL A 303 23.93 -16.09 52.20
CA VAL A 303 25.06 -16.38 51.29
C VAL A 303 24.89 -17.76 50.65
N GLY A 304 24.32 -18.73 51.36
CA GLY A 304 23.91 -20.02 50.82
C GLY A 304 22.44 -20.02 50.34
N PRO A 305 21.82 -21.20 50.25
CA PRO A 305 20.42 -21.33 49.88
C PRO A 305 19.48 -20.66 50.88
N LEU A 306 18.39 -20.08 50.37
CA LEU A 306 17.30 -19.54 51.18
C LEU A 306 16.02 -20.29 50.83
N LEU A 307 15.43 -20.96 51.81
CA LEU A 307 14.17 -21.69 51.70
C LEU A 307 13.12 -21.10 52.63
N VAL A 308 11.97 -20.71 52.08
CA VAL A 308 10.74 -20.45 52.83
C VAL A 308 9.75 -21.56 52.50
N GLN A 309 9.24 -22.25 53.51
CA GLN A 309 8.30 -23.36 53.34
C GLN A 309 7.09 -23.24 54.26
N ARG A 310 5.96 -23.78 53.77
CA ARG A 310 4.65 -23.86 54.42
C ARG A 310 3.96 -22.52 54.75
N SER A 311 4.56 -21.38 54.40
CA SER A 311 3.99 -20.07 54.72
C SER A 311 2.63 -19.89 54.04
N ALA A 312 1.68 -19.30 54.74
CA ALA A 312 0.38 -18.94 54.17
C ALA A 312 0.50 -17.73 53.22
N GLN A 313 1.34 -16.75 53.58
CA GLN A 313 1.58 -15.53 52.81
C GLN A 313 3.01 -15.02 53.03
N ILE A 314 3.57 -14.36 52.02
CA ILE A 314 4.82 -13.60 52.11
C ILE A 314 4.53 -12.15 51.67
N ASN A 315 4.76 -11.18 52.55
CA ASN A 315 4.63 -9.75 52.27
C ASN A 315 6.03 -9.12 52.22
N ASN A 316 6.46 -8.64 51.06
CA ASN A 316 7.81 -8.11 50.81
C ASN A 316 7.78 -6.68 50.23
N GLN A 317 6.76 -5.89 50.54
CA GLN A 317 6.65 -4.50 50.07
C GLN A 317 7.83 -3.64 50.55
N ASN A 318 8.51 -2.94 49.64
CA ASN A 318 9.78 -2.22 49.90
C ASN A 318 10.89 -3.06 50.57
N GLY A 319 10.73 -4.39 50.64
CA GLY A 319 11.64 -5.31 51.31
C GLY A 319 12.60 -5.99 50.34
N GLY A 320 13.62 -6.63 50.89
CA GLY A 320 14.58 -7.44 50.13
C GLY A 320 14.67 -8.87 50.65
N ILE A 321 14.35 -9.86 49.81
CA ILE A 321 14.61 -11.28 50.04
C ILE A 321 15.69 -11.74 49.05
N ASN A 322 16.89 -12.08 49.54
CA ASN A 322 18.04 -12.33 48.65
C ASN A 322 18.83 -13.59 49.01
N SER A 323 19.18 -14.40 48.01
CA SER A 323 20.15 -15.51 48.16
C SER A 323 21.33 -15.32 47.20
N GLN A 324 22.56 -15.57 47.67
CA GLN A 324 23.73 -15.69 46.78
C GLN A 324 23.85 -17.09 46.14
N GLY A 325 22.91 -18.01 46.40
CA GLY A 325 22.74 -19.30 45.74
C GLY A 325 21.28 -19.51 45.29
N LEU A 326 20.71 -20.69 45.56
CA LEU A 326 19.31 -21.06 45.29
C LEU A 326 18.35 -20.33 46.24
N LEU A 327 17.30 -19.71 45.70
CA LEU A 327 16.18 -19.17 46.48
C LEU A 327 14.90 -19.94 46.13
N THR A 328 14.24 -20.49 47.14
CA THR A 328 12.96 -21.21 47.01
C THR A 328 11.92 -20.62 47.96
N LEU A 329 10.80 -20.16 47.40
CA LEU A 329 9.65 -19.66 48.14
C LEU A 329 8.45 -20.58 47.89
N LEU A 330 8.02 -21.33 48.91
CA LEU A 330 6.82 -22.17 48.89
C LEU A 330 5.77 -21.54 49.81
N THR A 331 4.74 -20.93 49.23
CA THR A 331 3.78 -20.09 49.96
C THR A 331 2.34 -20.27 49.46
N GLY A 332 1.35 -19.81 50.24
CA GLY A 332 -0.02 -19.66 49.77
C GLY A 332 -0.21 -18.47 48.83
N GLY A 333 0.49 -17.36 49.08
CA GLY A 333 0.52 -16.16 48.23
C GLY A 333 1.77 -15.33 48.48
N LEU A 334 2.08 -14.45 47.54
CA LEU A 334 3.28 -13.61 47.55
C LEU A 334 2.92 -12.19 47.11
N ASP A 335 3.19 -11.21 47.96
CA ASP A 335 3.17 -9.80 47.65
C ASP A 335 4.60 -9.26 47.62
N ASN A 336 5.12 -8.99 46.44
CA ASN A 336 6.38 -8.32 46.14
C ASN A 336 6.15 -6.95 45.47
N SER A 337 4.97 -6.36 45.66
CA SER A 337 4.61 -5.10 45.05
C SER A 337 5.35 -3.91 45.71
N HIS A 338 5.17 -2.70 45.16
CA HIS A 338 5.67 -1.44 45.74
C HIS A 338 7.18 -1.49 46.03
N HIS A 339 7.99 -1.61 44.97
CA HIS A 339 9.45 -1.68 45.02
C HIS A 339 10.04 -2.90 45.79
N GLY A 340 9.24 -3.93 46.05
CA GLY A 340 9.73 -5.19 46.61
C GLY A 340 10.78 -5.85 45.71
N THR A 341 11.83 -6.42 46.31
CA THR A 341 12.89 -7.13 45.59
C THR A 341 13.07 -8.55 46.10
N ILE A 342 12.98 -9.52 45.19
CA ILE A 342 13.30 -10.93 45.41
C ILE A 342 14.40 -11.33 44.43
N GLY A 343 15.55 -11.73 44.94
CA GLY A 343 16.76 -11.95 44.13
C GLY A 343 17.51 -13.23 44.47
N ALA A 344 17.91 -13.97 43.44
CA ALA A 344 18.83 -15.11 43.57
C ALA A 344 20.03 -14.93 42.63
N ASN A 345 21.22 -15.41 43.03
CA ASN A 345 22.30 -15.56 42.07
C ASN A 345 22.11 -16.80 41.20
N ASP A 346 21.67 -17.92 41.78
CA ASP A 346 21.33 -19.14 41.04
C ASP A 346 19.82 -19.15 40.72
N THR A 347 19.24 -20.33 40.54
CA THR A 347 17.81 -20.49 40.21
C THR A 347 16.94 -19.83 41.27
N LEU A 348 15.88 -19.16 40.83
CA LEU A 348 14.83 -18.62 41.68
C LEU A 348 13.55 -19.39 41.43
N LEU A 349 13.07 -20.11 42.44
CA LEU A 349 11.80 -20.84 42.41
C LEU A 349 10.77 -20.17 43.32
N VAL A 350 9.68 -19.70 42.73
CA VAL A 350 8.51 -19.20 43.44
C VAL A 350 7.35 -20.15 43.15
N THR A 351 6.82 -20.80 44.18
CA THR A 351 5.61 -21.63 44.09
C THR A 351 4.58 -21.09 45.06
N ALA A 352 3.54 -20.46 44.52
CA ALA A 352 2.40 -19.94 45.26
C ALA A 352 1.13 -20.71 44.87
N SER A 353 0.35 -21.21 45.83
CA SER A 353 -0.94 -21.83 45.49
C SER A 353 -2.01 -20.80 45.06
N GLY A 354 -1.81 -19.52 45.41
CA GLY A 354 -2.66 -18.39 45.08
C GLY A 354 -1.91 -17.32 44.28
N ALA A 355 -2.21 -16.05 44.53
CA ALA A 355 -1.68 -14.93 43.74
C ALA A 355 -0.19 -14.65 44.03
N VAL A 356 0.53 -14.28 42.97
CA VAL A 356 1.83 -13.58 43.04
C VAL A 356 1.62 -12.16 42.52
N ASP A 357 1.77 -11.17 43.39
CA ASP A 357 1.76 -9.75 43.04
C ASP A 357 3.19 -9.20 43.01
N ASN A 358 3.66 -8.82 41.84
CA ASN A 358 4.93 -8.16 41.58
C ASN A 358 4.72 -6.77 40.95
N SER A 359 3.56 -6.17 41.15
CA SER A 359 3.19 -4.88 40.55
C SER A 359 3.90 -3.68 41.20
N GLY A 360 3.78 -2.50 40.60
CA GLY A 360 4.27 -1.26 41.22
C GLY A 360 5.78 -1.24 41.42
N ASP A 361 6.53 -1.45 40.33
CA ASP A 361 8.00 -1.50 40.30
C ASP A 361 8.62 -2.63 41.14
N GLY A 362 7.87 -3.71 41.37
CA GLY A 362 8.39 -4.96 41.97
C GLY A 362 9.40 -5.67 41.05
N LEU A 363 10.41 -6.31 41.65
CA LEU A 363 11.44 -7.06 40.95
C LEU A 363 11.58 -8.48 41.50
N ILE A 364 11.39 -9.49 40.65
CA ILE A 364 11.74 -10.89 40.91
C ILE A 364 12.79 -11.32 39.89
N ALA A 365 14.00 -11.64 40.34
CA ALA A 365 15.12 -11.88 39.43
C ALA A 365 16.09 -13.01 39.83
N SER A 366 16.52 -13.80 38.83
CA SER A 366 17.70 -14.67 38.91
C SER A 366 18.84 -14.08 38.10
N ARG A 367 20.03 -13.94 38.71
CA ARG A 367 21.19 -13.25 38.08
C ARG A 367 22.02 -14.13 37.17
N ASN A 368 22.13 -15.44 37.46
CA ASN A 368 22.98 -16.36 36.69
C ASN A 368 22.25 -17.61 36.18
N ALA A 369 20.97 -17.80 36.49
CA ALA A 369 20.22 -19.00 36.12
C ALA A 369 18.76 -18.67 35.74
N ASP A 370 17.88 -19.66 35.87
CA ASP A 370 16.47 -19.59 35.49
C ASP A 370 15.60 -18.95 36.59
N LEU A 371 14.52 -18.30 36.16
CA LEU A 371 13.41 -17.90 37.02
C LEU A 371 12.21 -18.81 36.74
N GLN A 372 11.69 -19.45 37.77
CA GLN A 372 10.48 -20.27 37.69
C GLN A 372 9.43 -19.73 38.65
N VAL A 373 8.25 -19.39 38.13
CA VAL A 373 7.09 -18.95 38.91
C VAL A 373 5.92 -19.87 38.62
N THR A 374 5.44 -20.56 39.64
CA THR A 374 4.18 -21.30 39.63
C THR A 374 3.17 -20.57 40.52
N ALA A 375 2.01 -20.19 39.98
CA ALA A 375 1.04 -19.36 40.71
C ALA A 375 -0.43 -19.68 40.34
N GLY A 376 -1.35 -19.31 41.22
CA GLY A 376 -2.79 -19.26 40.94
C GLY A 376 -3.13 -18.17 39.93
N SER A 377 -2.56 -16.98 40.12
CA SER A 377 -2.58 -15.81 39.22
C SER A 377 -1.29 -15.01 39.38
N LEU A 378 -0.93 -14.22 38.38
CA LEU A 378 0.29 -13.41 38.39
C LEU A 378 -0.03 -11.96 37.99
N ALA A 379 0.13 -11.03 38.92
CA ALA A 379 0.09 -9.60 38.65
C ALA A 379 1.53 -9.07 38.56
N ASN A 380 1.93 -8.61 37.38
CA ASN A 380 3.24 -8.01 37.08
C ASN A 380 3.08 -6.63 36.45
N ALA A 381 1.96 -5.95 36.70
CA ALA A 381 1.69 -4.64 36.15
C ALA A 381 2.74 -3.61 36.64
N LYS A 382 3.48 -2.99 35.70
CA LYS A 382 4.68 -2.15 35.97
C LYS A 382 5.83 -2.87 36.69
N GLY A 383 5.74 -4.19 36.88
CA GLY A 383 6.76 -5.00 37.51
C GLY A 383 7.80 -5.52 36.53
N SER A 384 8.82 -6.20 37.06
CA SER A 384 9.86 -6.88 36.28
C SER A 384 10.12 -8.30 36.79
N LEU A 385 9.97 -9.27 35.89
CA LEU A 385 10.41 -10.65 36.05
C LEU A 385 11.61 -10.89 35.14
N GLN A 386 12.75 -11.30 35.71
CA GLN A 386 13.99 -11.43 34.94
C GLN A 386 14.78 -12.69 35.27
N GLY A 387 15.15 -13.45 34.24
CA GLY A 387 16.10 -14.56 34.33
C GLY A 387 17.32 -14.32 33.45
N LYS A 388 18.51 -14.76 33.89
CA LYS A 388 19.66 -14.84 33.01
C LYS A 388 19.50 -15.99 32.02
N GLY A 389 19.03 -17.14 32.49
CA GLY A 389 18.59 -18.27 31.69
C GLY A 389 17.14 -18.09 31.22
N ALA A 390 16.33 -19.14 31.35
CA ALA A 390 14.92 -19.12 31.00
C ALA A 390 14.05 -18.45 32.07
N VAL A 391 12.90 -17.90 31.64
CA VAL A 391 11.82 -17.46 32.52
C VAL A 391 10.60 -18.33 32.23
N ASN A 392 10.24 -19.20 33.17
CA ASN A 392 9.11 -20.12 33.04
C ASN A 392 7.99 -19.70 34.00
N LEU A 393 6.86 -19.29 33.46
CA LEU A 393 5.68 -18.85 34.20
C LEU A 393 4.55 -19.88 33.97
N ILE A 394 4.21 -20.64 35.00
CA ILE A 394 3.15 -21.64 34.98
C ILE A 394 2.03 -21.14 35.90
N VAL A 395 0.96 -20.62 35.31
CA VAL A 395 -0.11 -19.93 36.03
C VAL A 395 -1.44 -20.59 35.70
N SER A 396 -2.25 -20.91 36.70
CA SER A 396 -3.57 -21.56 36.47
C SER A 396 -4.67 -20.58 36.06
N GLY A 397 -4.43 -19.28 36.23
CA GLY A 397 -5.34 -18.18 35.90
C GLY A 397 -4.64 -17.10 35.07
N ASP A 398 -5.04 -15.84 35.25
CA ASP A 398 -4.55 -14.73 34.44
C ASP A 398 -3.10 -14.34 34.75
N ILE A 399 -2.40 -13.89 33.71
CA ILE A 399 -1.09 -13.24 33.77
C ILE A 399 -1.26 -11.78 33.32
N ASP A 400 -1.19 -10.85 34.25
CA ASP A 400 -1.19 -9.41 33.97
C ASP A 400 0.25 -8.89 33.90
N ASN A 401 0.71 -8.52 32.71
CA ASN A 401 1.98 -7.87 32.44
C ASN A 401 1.79 -6.44 31.90
N GLN A 402 0.69 -5.76 32.25
CA GLN A 402 0.40 -4.42 31.76
C GLN A 402 1.50 -3.43 32.16
N SER A 403 2.12 -2.76 31.18
CA SER A 403 3.29 -1.89 31.38
C SER A 403 4.47 -2.57 32.10
N GLY A 404 4.43 -3.89 32.27
CA GLY A 404 5.44 -4.70 32.96
C GLY A 404 6.46 -5.30 32.01
N LYS A 405 7.39 -6.07 32.57
CA LYS A 405 8.46 -6.75 31.81
C LYS A 405 8.61 -8.20 32.23
N VAL A 406 8.75 -9.08 31.24
CA VAL A 406 9.20 -10.47 31.39
C VAL A 406 10.39 -10.69 30.47
N ILE A 407 11.57 -10.97 31.05
CA ILE A 407 12.84 -10.95 30.32
C ILE A 407 13.67 -12.20 30.59
N ALA A 408 13.99 -12.94 29.53
CA ALA A 408 15.04 -13.96 29.52
C ALA A 408 16.25 -13.44 28.75
N LEU A 409 17.37 -13.20 29.44
CA LEU A 409 18.55 -12.58 28.81
C LEU A 409 19.31 -13.55 27.88
N ALA A 410 19.39 -14.83 28.22
CA ALA A 410 20.14 -15.86 27.47
C ALA A 410 19.33 -17.16 27.25
N GLY A 411 18.01 -17.10 27.39
CA GLY A 411 17.13 -18.28 27.31
C GLY A 411 15.75 -17.98 26.75
N ASP A 412 14.82 -18.89 27.04
CA ASP A 412 13.42 -18.82 26.61
C ASP A 412 12.55 -18.04 27.61
N VAL A 413 11.50 -17.38 27.12
CA VAL A 413 10.35 -17.02 27.94
C VAL A 413 9.20 -17.98 27.61
N GLN A 414 8.74 -18.73 28.61
CA GLN A 414 7.58 -19.61 28.51
C GLN A 414 6.47 -19.08 29.43
N LEU A 415 5.37 -18.62 28.82
CA LEU A 415 4.16 -18.17 29.52
C LEU A 415 3.07 -19.22 29.30
N ASN A 416 2.65 -19.90 30.36
CA ASN A 416 1.56 -20.87 30.33
C ASN A 416 0.49 -20.49 31.34
N ALA A 417 -0.62 -19.90 30.85
CA ALA A 417 -1.79 -19.52 31.65
C ALA A 417 -2.87 -20.63 31.67
N GLY A 418 -2.53 -21.84 31.22
CA GLY A 418 -3.49 -22.93 31.01
C GLY A 418 -4.53 -22.63 29.93
N THR A 419 -5.60 -23.43 29.86
CA THR A 419 -6.64 -23.27 28.83
C THR A 419 -7.67 -22.19 29.15
N GLY A 420 -7.67 -21.65 30.38
CA GLY A 420 -8.65 -20.69 30.86
C GLY A 420 -8.09 -19.29 31.15
N GLY A 421 -6.78 -19.15 31.37
CA GLY A 421 -6.16 -17.89 31.73
C GLY A 421 -5.85 -17.00 30.54
N ASN A 422 -6.02 -15.69 30.72
CA ASN A 422 -5.68 -14.66 29.76
C ASN A 422 -4.31 -14.06 30.08
N ILE A 423 -3.61 -13.60 29.05
CA ILE A 423 -2.36 -12.88 29.17
C ILE A 423 -2.58 -11.44 28.71
N ASP A 424 -2.48 -10.48 29.63
CA ASP A 424 -2.52 -9.05 29.32
C ASP A 424 -1.09 -8.51 29.24
N ASN A 425 -0.61 -8.20 28.04
CA ASN A 425 0.68 -7.56 27.79
C ASN A 425 0.50 -6.11 27.28
N ARG A 426 -0.62 -5.44 27.59
CA ARG A 426 -0.87 -4.09 27.08
C ARG A 426 0.20 -3.11 27.57
N ASN A 427 0.81 -2.39 26.63
CA ASN A 427 1.98 -1.52 26.87
C ASN A 427 3.18 -2.22 27.55
N GLY A 428 3.16 -3.55 27.67
CA GLY A 428 4.18 -4.35 28.34
C GLY A 428 5.28 -4.83 27.39
N GLY A 429 6.28 -5.50 27.96
CA GLY A 429 7.40 -6.09 27.23
C GLY A 429 7.62 -7.56 27.59
N ILE A 430 7.67 -8.42 26.58
CA ILE A 430 8.07 -9.82 26.70
C ILE A 430 9.27 -10.04 25.78
N PHE A 431 10.44 -10.32 26.35
CA PHE A 431 11.69 -10.39 25.62
C PHE A 431 12.46 -11.67 25.94
N ALA A 432 12.82 -12.42 24.91
CA ALA A 432 13.72 -13.57 25.00
C ALA A 432 14.85 -13.42 23.99
N SER A 433 16.03 -13.96 24.28
CA SER A 433 17.09 -14.07 23.27
C SER A 433 16.89 -15.30 22.36
N ASN A 434 16.27 -16.36 22.88
CA ASN A 434 15.92 -17.57 22.11
C ASN A 434 14.44 -17.58 21.73
N ARG A 435 13.57 -18.22 22.51
CA ARG A 435 12.17 -18.40 22.13
C ARG A 435 11.20 -17.71 23.09
N VAL A 436 10.17 -17.08 22.55
CA VAL A 436 8.96 -16.72 23.30
C VAL A 436 7.87 -17.74 22.97
N GLN A 437 7.41 -18.47 23.97
CA GLN A 437 6.27 -19.38 23.86
C GLN A 437 5.13 -18.88 24.76
N VAL A 438 3.94 -18.73 24.19
CA VAL A 438 2.73 -18.39 24.96
C VAL A 438 1.66 -19.45 24.73
N VAL A 439 1.14 -19.98 25.84
CA VAL A 439 0.02 -20.91 25.90
C VAL A 439 -1.04 -20.29 26.81
N GLY A 440 -2.26 -20.14 26.30
CA GLY A 440 -3.32 -19.43 27.03
C GLY A 440 -4.67 -19.48 26.32
N LYS A 441 -5.67 -18.83 26.92
CA LYS A 441 -6.94 -18.55 26.25
C LYS A 441 -6.81 -17.37 25.30
N ASP A 442 -6.64 -16.16 25.83
CA ASP A 442 -6.52 -14.91 25.08
C ASP A 442 -5.16 -14.24 25.38
N LEU A 443 -4.57 -13.55 24.40
CA LEU A 443 -3.39 -12.69 24.56
C LEU A 443 -3.70 -11.28 24.05
N ASP A 444 -3.58 -10.28 24.91
CA ASP A 444 -3.70 -8.87 24.56
C ASP A 444 -2.33 -8.18 24.56
N ASN A 445 -1.78 -7.91 23.39
CA ASN A 445 -0.53 -7.18 23.16
C ASN A 445 -0.78 -5.72 22.71
N SER A 446 -1.93 -5.14 23.03
CA SER A 446 -2.33 -3.80 22.57
C SER A 446 -1.91 -2.66 23.52
N GLY A 447 -2.68 -1.57 23.57
CA GLY A 447 -2.45 -0.39 24.41
C GLY A 447 -2.20 0.89 23.63
N ASP A 448 -2.05 2.02 24.34
CA ASP A 448 -1.80 3.32 23.73
C ASP A 448 -0.41 3.40 23.08
N GLN A 449 0.58 2.72 23.67
CA GLN A 449 1.95 2.60 23.17
C GLN A 449 2.22 1.25 22.48
N GLY A 450 1.25 0.33 22.53
CA GLY A 450 1.38 -1.05 22.06
C GLY A 450 2.26 -1.91 22.97
N GLY A 451 1.89 -3.18 23.14
CA GLY A 451 2.75 -4.18 23.75
C GLY A 451 3.85 -4.62 22.79
N LYS A 452 4.98 -5.10 23.34
CA LYS A 452 6.14 -5.56 22.57
C LYS A 452 6.49 -6.99 22.94
N ILE A 453 6.57 -7.85 21.93
CA ILE A 453 7.02 -9.24 22.08
C ILE A 453 8.16 -9.49 21.10
N SER A 454 9.32 -9.92 21.59
CA SER A 454 10.47 -10.23 20.74
C SER A 454 11.25 -11.45 21.20
N GLY A 455 11.67 -12.25 20.23
CA GLY A 455 12.52 -13.43 20.39
C GLY A 455 13.16 -13.83 19.08
N SER A 456 14.15 -14.73 19.12
CA SER A 456 14.59 -15.44 17.90
C SER A 456 13.40 -16.20 17.31
N GLU A 457 12.77 -17.06 18.10
CA GLU A 457 11.55 -17.78 17.73
C GLU A 457 10.34 -17.28 18.52
N ILE A 458 9.17 -17.22 17.89
CA ILE A 458 7.92 -16.88 18.57
C ILE A 458 6.85 -17.92 18.22
N SER A 459 6.22 -18.49 19.25
CA SER A 459 5.12 -19.44 19.11
C SER A 459 3.95 -19.07 20.04
N PHE A 460 2.79 -18.82 19.44
CA PHE A 460 1.53 -18.64 20.15
C PHE A 460 0.63 -19.87 19.94
N SER A 461 0.16 -20.45 21.05
CA SER A 461 -0.84 -21.52 21.07
C SER A 461 -2.02 -21.07 21.92
N LEU A 462 -2.94 -20.33 21.31
CA LEU A 462 -4.07 -19.69 21.97
C LEU A 462 -5.37 -20.38 21.57
N LEU A 463 -6.25 -20.63 22.55
CA LEU A 463 -7.59 -21.16 22.28
C LEU A 463 -8.58 -20.09 21.82
N GLY A 464 -8.30 -18.83 22.13
CA GLY A 464 -9.13 -17.67 21.86
C GLY A 464 -8.41 -16.63 21.01
N LYS A 465 -8.37 -15.37 21.44
CA LYS A 465 -7.98 -14.22 20.62
C LYS A 465 -6.52 -13.83 20.83
N LEU A 466 -5.85 -13.44 19.75
CA LEU A 466 -4.65 -12.61 19.79
C LEU A 466 -5.01 -11.18 19.38
N ASN A 467 -4.94 -10.23 20.31
CA ASN A 467 -5.09 -8.80 20.01
C ASN A 467 -3.70 -8.15 19.95
N ASN A 468 -3.22 -7.83 18.76
CA ASN A 468 -1.98 -7.10 18.51
C ASN A 468 -2.23 -5.67 18.00
N ARG A 469 -3.39 -5.07 18.29
CA ARG A 469 -3.71 -3.71 17.85
C ARG A 469 -2.68 -2.70 18.36
N LYS A 470 -2.04 -1.96 17.45
CA LYS A 470 -0.89 -1.06 17.74
C LYS A 470 0.34 -1.73 18.36
N GLY A 471 0.30 -3.05 18.59
CA GLY A 471 1.38 -3.82 19.18
C GLY A 471 2.44 -4.20 18.15
N ILE A 472 3.60 -4.61 18.65
CA ILE A 472 4.72 -5.10 17.84
C ILE A 472 5.07 -6.51 18.30
N ILE A 473 5.05 -7.44 17.35
CA ILE A 473 5.54 -8.81 17.54
C ILE A 473 6.64 -9.06 16.51
N GLU A 474 7.86 -9.33 16.98
CA GLU A 474 9.02 -9.49 16.10
C GLU A 474 9.84 -10.74 16.42
N SER A 475 9.86 -11.66 15.47
CA SER A 475 10.70 -12.85 15.49
C SER A 475 11.97 -12.67 14.64
N GLY A 476 13.12 -13.07 15.17
CA GLY A 476 14.38 -13.14 14.44
C GLY A 476 14.47 -14.28 13.42
N SER A 477 13.67 -15.35 13.59
CA SER A 477 13.62 -16.54 12.73
C SER A 477 12.17 -16.90 12.35
N SER A 478 11.49 -17.78 13.09
CA SER A 478 10.14 -18.25 12.81
C SER A 478 9.07 -17.66 13.74
N LEU A 479 7.93 -17.32 13.14
CA LEU A 479 6.71 -16.89 13.83
C LEU A 479 5.57 -17.87 13.53
N SER A 480 5.07 -18.52 14.57
CA SER A 480 3.92 -19.44 14.49
C SER A 480 2.79 -18.94 15.38
N THR A 481 1.61 -18.76 14.81
CA THR A 481 0.42 -18.27 15.52
C THR A 481 -0.73 -19.24 15.32
N THR A 482 -1.18 -19.89 16.38
CA THR A 482 -2.46 -20.60 16.44
C THR A 482 -3.41 -19.83 17.36
N ALA A 483 -4.57 -19.42 16.85
CA ALA A 483 -5.60 -18.69 17.61
C ALA A 483 -6.99 -18.87 16.98
N ALA A 484 -8.06 -18.61 17.73
CA ALA A 484 -9.41 -18.52 17.18
C ALA A 484 -9.64 -17.25 16.35
N SER A 485 -9.00 -16.14 16.71
CA SER A 485 -9.02 -14.90 15.91
C SER A 485 -7.77 -14.07 16.17
N LEU A 486 -7.35 -13.28 15.18
CA LEU A 486 -6.22 -12.37 15.27
C LEU A 486 -6.66 -10.95 14.86
N ASP A 487 -6.56 -9.98 15.76
CA ASP A 487 -6.70 -8.54 15.46
C ASP A 487 -5.32 -7.89 15.43
N ASN A 488 -4.82 -7.58 14.23
CA ASN A 488 -3.57 -6.87 13.99
C ASN A 488 -3.81 -5.45 13.45
N GLN A 489 -4.97 -4.84 13.73
CA GLN A 489 -5.27 -3.49 13.24
C GLN A 489 -4.26 -2.46 13.72
N ASN A 490 -3.66 -1.70 12.80
CA ASN A 490 -2.58 -0.74 13.10
C ASN A 490 -1.38 -1.36 13.84
N GLY A 491 -1.29 -2.69 13.89
CA GLY A 491 -0.23 -3.44 14.54
C GLY A 491 0.81 -3.93 13.53
N GLN A 492 1.90 -4.48 14.06
CA GLN A 492 2.97 -5.07 13.27
C GLN A 492 3.31 -6.48 13.78
N MET A 493 3.32 -7.46 12.87
CA MET A 493 3.88 -8.79 13.12
C MET A 493 4.94 -9.08 12.07
N ARG A 494 6.18 -9.35 12.49
CA ARG A 494 7.34 -9.50 11.62
C ARG A 494 8.17 -10.74 11.95
N ALA A 495 8.62 -11.46 10.93
CA ALA A 495 9.57 -12.57 11.04
C ALA A 495 10.75 -12.39 10.08
N LEU A 496 11.96 -12.27 10.63
CA LEU A 496 13.19 -11.92 9.89
C LEU A 496 14.01 -13.11 9.40
N GLY A 497 13.60 -14.35 9.73
CA GLY A 497 14.26 -15.57 9.25
C GLY A 497 14.22 -15.70 7.73
N LYS A 498 15.12 -16.50 7.13
CA LYS A 498 15.23 -16.65 5.65
C LYS A 498 15.02 -18.06 5.13
N SER A 499 14.93 -19.05 6.01
CA SER A 499 15.00 -20.47 5.66
C SER A 499 13.85 -21.31 6.24
N LEU A 500 12.96 -20.70 7.01
CA LEU A 500 11.88 -21.38 7.72
C LEU A 500 10.53 -20.98 7.12
N ARG A 501 9.45 -21.23 7.88
CA ARG A 501 8.07 -20.90 7.55
C ARG A 501 7.47 -20.00 8.62
N THR A 502 6.75 -18.97 8.20
CA THR A 502 5.84 -18.20 9.07
C THR A 502 4.44 -18.76 8.91
N VAL A 503 3.74 -18.99 10.03
CA VAL A 503 2.41 -19.62 10.03
C VAL A 503 1.41 -18.77 10.82
N PHE A 504 0.30 -18.45 10.17
CA PHE A 504 -0.92 -17.97 10.81
C PHE A 504 -2.01 -19.02 10.59
N ALA A 505 -2.31 -19.79 11.63
CA ALA A 505 -3.40 -20.77 11.69
C ALA A 505 -4.52 -20.19 12.56
N ILE A 506 -5.45 -19.49 11.93
CA ILE A 506 -6.49 -18.69 12.58
C ILE A 506 -7.86 -19.30 12.32
N GLY A 507 -8.50 -19.85 13.35
CA GLY A 507 -9.78 -20.57 13.18
C GLY A 507 -10.95 -19.71 12.68
N GLY A 508 -10.86 -18.39 12.83
CA GLY A 508 -11.88 -17.41 12.45
C GLY A 508 -11.28 -16.20 11.72
N LEU A 509 -11.64 -14.99 12.14
CA LEU A 509 -11.19 -13.76 11.50
C LEU A 509 -9.72 -13.46 11.81
N LEU A 510 -8.93 -13.26 10.76
CA LEU A 510 -7.67 -12.53 10.77
C LEU A 510 -7.94 -11.12 10.23
N ASP A 511 -7.89 -10.12 11.09
CA ASP A 511 -8.04 -8.71 10.72
C ASP A 511 -6.68 -8.01 10.74
N ASN A 512 -6.16 -7.69 9.55
CA ASN A 512 -4.93 -6.92 9.33
C ASN A 512 -5.23 -5.51 8.78
N SER A 513 -6.42 -4.96 9.03
CA SER A 513 -6.80 -3.65 8.47
C SER A 513 -5.87 -2.53 8.99
N ASN A 514 -5.24 -1.79 8.08
CA ASN A 514 -4.16 -0.82 8.37
C ASN A 514 -2.96 -1.41 9.15
N GLY A 515 -2.87 -2.74 9.22
CA GLY A 515 -1.78 -3.48 9.89
C GLY A 515 -0.69 -3.92 8.93
N THR A 516 0.38 -4.46 9.49
CA THR A 516 1.53 -5.00 8.73
C THR A 516 1.83 -6.44 9.16
N LEU A 517 1.82 -7.36 8.21
CA LEU A 517 2.35 -8.71 8.33
C LEU A 517 3.55 -8.85 7.40
N GLU A 518 4.72 -9.12 7.97
CA GLU A 518 5.97 -9.19 7.22
C GLU A 518 6.73 -10.47 7.52
N THR A 519 7.23 -11.11 6.48
CA THR A 519 8.15 -12.21 6.67
C THR A 519 9.19 -12.33 5.56
N ALA A 520 10.43 -12.60 5.98
CA ALA A 520 11.52 -12.96 5.09
C ALA A 520 11.74 -14.47 4.96
N ASN A 521 10.94 -15.27 5.68
CA ASN A 521 11.04 -16.73 5.67
C ASN A 521 10.75 -17.26 4.27
N THR A 522 11.21 -18.48 3.98
CA THR A 522 11.05 -19.08 2.65
C THR A 522 9.57 -19.22 2.29
N ASP A 523 8.75 -19.63 3.25
CA ASP A 523 7.32 -19.81 3.08
C ASP A 523 6.50 -18.97 4.05
N LEU A 524 5.35 -18.50 3.59
CA LEU A 524 4.29 -17.91 4.41
C LEU A 524 3.03 -18.76 4.26
N GLY A 525 2.50 -19.26 5.37
CA GLY A 525 1.18 -19.87 5.43
C GLY A 525 0.18 -18.97 6.12
N LEU A 526 -0.87 -18.57 5.40
CA LEU A 526 -2.02 -17.84 5.93
C LEU A 526 -3.25 -18.74 5.76
N ASP A 527 -3.61 -19.44 6.84
CA ASP A 527 -4.79 -20.29 6.94
C ASP A 527 -5.76 -19.64 7.92
N ALA A 528 -6.75 -18.92 7.40
CA ALA A 528 -7.73 -18.19 8.19
C ALA A 528 -9.16 -18.61 7.83
N GLY A 529 -10.08 -18.60 8.80
CA GLY A 529 -11.51 -18.75 8.51
C GLY A 529 -12.05 -17.60 7.65
N SER A 530 -11.59 -16.38 7.90
CA SER A 530 -11.78 -15.21 7.03
C SER A 530 -10.62 -14.22 7.19
N PHE A 531 -10.37 -13.41 6.17
CA PHE A 531 -9.25 -12.47 6.14
C PHE A 531 -9.72 -11.07 5.76
N GLN A 532 -9.32 -10.06 6.52
CA GLN A 532 -9.53 -8.65 6.20
C GLN A 532 -8.18 -7.94 6.17
N ASN A 533 -7.93 -7.16 5.11
CA ASN A 533 -6.67 -6.47 4.91
C ASN A 533 -6.88 -5.04 4.39
N GLN A 534 -8.02 -4.42 4.66
CA GLN A 534 -8.34 -3.10 4.12
C GLN A 534 -7.30 -2.07 4.59
N GLY A 535 -6.61 -1.43 3.63
CA GLY A 535 -5.48 -0.52 3.93
C GLY A 535 -4.25 -1.19 4.56
N GLY A 536 -4.28 -2.51 4.77
CA GLY A 536 -3.22 -3.31 5.35
C GLY A 536 -2.21 -3.82 4.32
N SER A 537 -1.11 -4.37 4.84
CA SER A 537 0.00 -4.88 4.05
C SER A 537 0.42 -6.27 4.52
N VAL A 538 0.52 -7.22 3.57
CA VAL A 538 1.18 -8.51 3.73
C VAL A 538 2.38 -8.57 2.79
N LEU A 539 3.58 -8.76 3.33
CA LEU A 539 4.82 -8.84 2.57
C LEU A 539 5.59 -10.12 2.89
N HIS A 540 5.74 -10.98 1.89
CA HIS A 540 6.52 -12.21 1.93
C HIS A 540 7.72 -12.09 0.96
N VAL A 541 8.87 -11.63 1.46
CA VAL A 541 10.08 -11.48 0.60
C VAL A 541 10.79 -12.80 0.33
N GLY A 542 10.33 -13.90 0.94
CA GLY A 542 10.75 -15.26 0.63
C GLY A 542 10.45 -15.66 -0.81
N THR A 543 11.22 -16.62 -1.32
CA THR A 543 11.11 -17.12 -2.69
C THR A 543 10.35 -18.45 -2.80
N GLY A 544 9.82 -18.96 -1.69
CA GLY A 544 9.01 -20.18 -1.65
C GLY A 544 7.52 -19.88 -1.82
N ILE A 545 6.68 -20.62 -1.11
CA ILE A 545 5.22 -20.62 -1.28
C ILE A 545 4.59 -19.54 -0.40
N PHE A 546 3.79 -18.67 -1.01
CA PHE A 546 2.79 -17.88 -0.28
C PHE A 546 1.47 -18.66 -0.27
N GLY A 547 1.28 -19.50 0.74
CA GLY A 547 0.09 -20.32 0.90
C GLY A 547 -1.07 -19.48 1.43
N LEU A 548 -2.04 -19.21 0.56
CA LEU A 548 -3.26 -18.45 0.86
C LEU A 548 -4.45 -19.15 0.18
N SER A 549 -5.55 -19.31 0.90
CA SER A 549 -6.79 -19.88 0.36
C SER A 549 -7.58 -18.83 -0.42
N MET A 550 -8.27 -19.24 -1.51
CA MET A 550 -9.18 -18.34 -2.24
C MET A 550 -10.34 -17.82 -1.38
N ALA A 551 -10.79 -18.59 -0.38
CA ALA A 551 -11.80 -18.14 0.58
C ALA A 551 -11.33 -16.95 1.42
N ASN A 552 -10.01 -16.68 1.44
CA ASN A 552 -9.41 -15.53 2.10
C ASN A 552 -9.03 -14.42 1.13
N LEU A 553 -9.61 -14.38 -0.08
CA LEU A 553 -9.34 -13.34 -1.08
C LEU A 553 -10.59 -12.62 -1.58
N GLU A 554 -11.78 -12.98 -1.08
CA GLU A 554 -13.02 -12.28 -1.41
C GLU A 554 -13.08 -10.90 -0.75
N ASP A 555 -12.95 -9.84 -1.57
CA ASP A 555 -13.05 -8.42 -1.17
C ASP A 555 -12.18 -8.01 0.03
N VAL A 556 -10.94 -8.49 0.05
CA VAL A 556 -10.03 -8.32 1.19
C VAL A 556 -9.34 -6.95 1.25
N GLY A 557 -9.17 -6.30 0.09
CA GLY A 557 -8.49 -5.02 -0.04
C GLY A 557 -6.99 -5.07 0.30
N GLY A 558 -6.36 -3.89 0.37
CA GLY A 558 -4.96 -3.74 0.76
C GLY A 558 -3.94 -4.33 -0.21
N ARG A 559 -2.72 -4.53 0.28
CA ARG A 559 -1.56 -4.98 -0.50
C ARG A 559 -1.07 -6.35 -0.05
N LEU A 560 -0.88 -7.27 -0.99
CA LEU A 560 -0.33 -8.60 -0.79
C LEU A 560 0.85 -8.79 -1.76
N VAL A 561 2.07 -8.89 -1.24
CA VAL A 561 3.28 -9.03 -2.08
C VAL A 561 4.05 -10.27 -1.68
N THR A 562 4.43 -11.07 -2.67
CA THR A 562 5.42 -12.14 -2.53
C THR A 562 6.51 -12.07 -3.59
N HIS A 563 7.74 -12.42 -3.23
CA HIS A 563 8.84 -12.63 -4.19
C HIS A 563 8.92 -14.09 -4.69
N GLY A 564 8.03 -14.95 -4.22
CA GLY A 564 7.85 -16.32 -4.70
C GLY A 564 6.73 -16.42 -5.74
N ASP A 565 6.33 -17.66 -6.01
CA ASP A 565 5.23 -17.97 -6.93
C ASP A 565 3.89 -17.97 -6.18
N LEU A 566 2.83 -17.52 -6.85
CA LEU A 566 1.46 -17.50 -6.33
C LEU A 566 0.53 -18.14 -7.35
N THR A 567 -0.24 -19.13 -6.91
CA THR A 567 -1.31 -19.76 -7.70
C THR A 567 -2.65 -19.50 -7.02
N LEU A 568 -3.62 -19.03 -7.79
CA LEU A 568 -4.98 -18.70 -7.36
C LEU A 568 -5.97 -19.57 -8.14
N ASP A 569 -6.60 -20.54 -7.47
CA ASP A 569 -7.51 -21.50 -8.09
C ASP A 569 -8.93 -21.37 -7.50
N GLY A 570 -9.93 -21.00 -8.30
CA GLY A 570 -11.30 -20.83 -7.81
C GLY A 570 -12.36 -20.84 -8.90
N ASP A 571 -13.63 -20.94 -8.51
CA ASP A 571 -14.72 -20.81 -9.49
C ASP A 571 -15.07 -19.34 -9.75
N SER A 572 -15.34 -18.57 -8.69
CA SER A 572 -15.67 -17.16 -8.79
C SER A 572 -14.82 -16.32 -7.84
N TRP A 573 -14.40 -15.13 -8.26
CA TRP A 573 -13.61 -14.24 -7.43
C TRP A 573 -13.83 -12.77 -7.77
N THR A 574 -14.02 -11.95 -6.72
CA THR A 574 -13.97 -10.49 -6.81
C THR A 574 -12.67 -9.98 -6.18
N ASN A 575 -11.76 -9.46 -7.01
CA ASN A 575 -10.50 -8.88 -6.53
C ASN A 575 -10.63 -7.37 -6.31
N SER A 576 -10.41 -6.92 -5.06
CA SER A 576 -10.25 -5.50 -4.70
C SER A 576 -8.86 -5.15 -4.17
N SER A 577 -7.96 -6.15 -4.11
CA SER A 577 -6.61 -6.04 -3.56
C SER A 577 -5.55 -5.78 -4.64
N SER A 578 -4.41 -5.21 -4.22
CA SER A 578 -3.19 -5.16 -5.02
C SER A 578 -2.31 -6.37 -4.68
N ILE A 579 -2.25 -7.35 -5.59
CA ILE A 579 -1.52 -8.60 -5.43
C ILE A 579 -0.33 -8.60 -6.38
N GLN A 580 0.87 -8.83 -5.86
CA GLN A 580 2.11 -8.94 -6.64
C GLN A 580 2.86 -10.22 -6.29
N ALA A 581 3.26 -10.98 -7.31
CA ALA A 581 4.10 -12.18 -7.17
C ALA A 581 5.30 -12.14 -8.13
N LYS A 582 6.24 -13.09 -8.01
CA LYS A 582 7.25 -13.31 -9.05
C LYS A 582 6.60 -13.91 -10.29
N HIS A 583 6.00 -15.09 -10.16
CA HIS A 583 5.08 -15.64 -11.15
C HIS A 583 3.68 -15.73 -10.55
N LEU A 584 2.69 -15.28 -11.31
CA LEU A 584 1.30 -15.28 -10.89
C LEU A 584 0.49 -16.19 -11.82
N THR A 585 -0.09 -17.26 -11.28
CA THR A 585 -1.03 -18.12 -12.00
C THR A 585 -2.43 -17.89 -11.44
N VAL A 586 -3.39 -17.56 -12.32
CA VAL A 586 -4.78 -17.26 -11.95
C VAL A 586 -5.70 -18.19 -12.74
N ASN A 587 -6.15 -19.26 -12.10
CA ASN A 587 -7.10 -20.23 -12.65
C ASN A 587 -8.48 -19.98 -12.02
N VAL A 588 -9.19 -18.98 -12.54
CA VAL A 588 -10.51 -18.58 -12.01
C VAL A 588 -11.53 -18.52 -13.13
N ASN A 589 -12.63 -19.28 -13.01
CA ASN A 589 -13.65 -19.31 -14.07
C ASN A 589 -14.30 -17.93 -14.26
N HIS A 590 -14.73 -17.29 -13.17
CA HIS A 590 -15.43 -16.00 -13.19
C HIS A 590 -14.70 -14.96 -12.32
N LEU A 591 -13.95 -14.06 -12.96
CA LEU A 591 -13.15 -13.04 -12.26
C LEU A 591 -13.76 -11.64 -12.46
N THR A 592 -14.02 -10.93 -11.37
CA THR A 592 -14.34 -9.50 -11.40
C THR A 592 -13.26 -8.72 -10.66
N GLN A 593 -12.44 -7.97 -11.37
CA GLN A 593 -11.45 -7.08 -10.77
C GLN A 593 -12.00 -5.66 -10.67
N SER A 594 -12.05 -5.12 -9.44
CA SER A 594 -12.52 -3.76 -9.18
C SER A 594 -11.54 -2.71 -9.72
N ALA A 595 -11.95 -1.44 -9.73
CA ALA A 595 -11.09 -0.32 -10.12
C ALA A 595 -9.81 -0.17 -9.26
N THR A 596 -9.81 -0.69 -8.02
CA THR A 596 -8.63 -0.70 -7.13
C THR A 596 -7.84 -1.99 -7.18
N GLY A 597 -8.41 -3.05 -7.77
CA GLY A 597 -7.77 -4.35 -7.86
C GLY A 597 -6.60 -4.34 -8.85
N GLN A 598 -5.49 -4.94 -8.43
CA GLN A 598 -4.30 -5.10 -9.26
C GLN A 598 -3.78 -6.53 -9.14
N LEU A 599 -3.50 -7.16 -10.28
CA LEU A 599 -2.80 -8.43 -10.38
C LEU A 599 -1.50 -8.21 -11.12
N LEU A 600 -0.39 -8.33 -10.40
CA LEU A 600 0.94 -7.93 -10.84
C LEU A 600 1.93 -9.10 -10.76
N SER A 601 2.84 -9.16 -11.72
CA SER A 601 3.95 -10.11 -11.70
C SER A 601 5.25 -9.51 -12.23
N THR A 602 6.39 -9.87 -11.65
CA THR A 602 7.72 -9.42 -12.13
C THR A 602 8.38 -10.36 -13.14
N ALA A 603 7.90 -11.59 -13.33
CA ALA A 603 8.52 -12.58 -14.22
C ALA A 603 7.54 -13.25 -15.22
N GLY A 604 6.25 -13.35 -14.89
CA GLY A 604 5.21 -13.79 -15.81
C GLY A 604 3.85 -14.03 -15.14
N LEU A 605 2.77 -13.79 -15.89
CA LEU A 605 1.40 -13.97 -15.46
C LEU A 605 0.66 -14.92 -16.40
N ASN A 606 0.12 -16.02 -15.87
CA ASN A 606 -0.70 -16.98 -16.58
C ASN A 606 -2.15 -16.93 -16.07
N GLY A 607 -3.12 -16.72 -16.93
CA GLY A 607 -4.54 -16.63 -16.62
C GLY A 607 -5.37 -17.66 -17.38
N ARG A 608 -6.21 -18.42 -16.68
CA ARG A 608 -7.14 -19.40 -17.27
C ARG A 608 -8.54 -19.23 -16.68
N GLY A 609 -9.57 -19.24 -17.51
CA GLY A 609 -10.95 -19.03 -17.02
C GLY A 609 -12.05 -19.11 -18.07
N ILE A 610 -13.22 -18.58 -17.69
CA ILE A 610 -14.41 -18.44 -18.55
C ILE A 610 -14.67 -16.95 -18.82
N ASP A 611 -15.16 -16.19 -17.83
CA ASP A 611 -15.56 -14.79 -17.98
C ASP A 611 -14.81 -13.87 -17.02
N TRP A 612 -14.03 -12.94 -17.56
CA TRP A 612 -13.23 -11.99 -16.79
C TRP A 612 -13.68 -10.56 -17.06
N THR A 613 -14.06 -9.84 -16.00
CA THR A 613 -14.30 -8.39 -16.03
C THR A 613 -13.16 -7.68 -15.32
N ASN A 614 -12.50 -6.75 -16.00
CA ASN A 614 -11.38 -5.99 -15.48
C ASN A 614 -11.65 -4.49 -15.52
N ASP A 615 -11.84 -3.88 -14.35
CA ASP A 615 -11.87 -2.42 -14.20
C ASP A 615 -10.57 -1.85 -13.60
N GLY A 616 -9.65 -2.72 -13.16
CA GLY A 616 -8.37 -2.37 -12.54
C GLY A 616 -7.17 -2.65 -13.45
N LEU A 617 -6.16 -3.38 -12.96
CA LEU A 617 -4.91 -3.65 -13.68
C LEU A 617 -4.50 -5.13 -13.63
N PHE A 618 -4.28 -5.75 -14.78
CA PHE A 618 -3.44 -6.93 -14.94
C PHE A 618 -2.12 -6.50 -15.58
N GLY A 619 -1.00 -6.76 -14.91
CA GLY A 619 0.31 -6.24 -15.31
C GLY A 619 1.44 -7.22 -15.09
N THR A 620 2.37 -7.33 -16.03
CA THR A 620 3.62 -8.04 -15.78
C THR A 620 4.82 -7.42 -16.49
N ASP A 621 5.99 -7.52 -15.85
CA ASP A 621 7.28 -7.20 -16.48
C ASP A 621 7.79 -8.34 -17.39
N GLY A 622 7.20 -9.54 -17.25
CA GLY A 622 7.56 -10.74 -18.02
C GLY A 622 6.56 -11.05 -19.14
N ALA A 623 6.32 -12.34 -19.41
CA ALA A 623 5.31 -12.78 -20.37
C ALA A 623 3.92 -12.83 -19.74
N LEU A 624 2.89 -12.49 -20.53
CA LEU A 624 1.48 -12.55 -20.14
C LEU A 624 0.76 -13.54 -21.07
N ASP A 625 0.24 -14.63 -20.52
CA ASP A 625 -0.62 -15.61 -21.21
C ASP A 625 -1.99 -15.63 -20.54
N VAL A 626 -3.05 -15.23 -21.25
CA VAL A 626 -4.43 -15.28 -20.74
C VAL A 626 -5.30 -16.02 -21.74
N ASP A 627 -5.90 -17.14 -21.31
CA ASP A 627 -6.73 -18.01 -22.14
C ASP A 627 -8.10 -18.23 -21.48
N LEU A 628 -9.13 -17.62 -22.08
CA LEU A 628 -10.51 -17.60 -21.60
C LEU A 628 -11.42 -18.32 -22.58
N SER A 629 -12.27 -19.20 -22.06
CA SER A 629 -13.31 -19.87 -22.88
C SER A 629 -14.56 -19.03 -23.11
N GLY A 630 -14.71 -17.91 -22.39
CA GLY A 630 -15.84 -16.98 -22.46
C GLY A 630 -15.38 -15.55 -22.78
N SER A 631 -15.89 -14.56 -22.04
CA SER A 631 -15.71 -13.14 -22.35
C SER A 631 -14.63 -12.43 -21.54
N TYR A 632 -13.98 -11.44 -22.14
CA TYR A 632 -13.21 -10.41 -21.43
C TYR A 632 -13.84 -9.04 -21.64
N ALA A 633 -14.15 -8.34 -20.55
CA ALA A 633 -14.79 -7.02 -20.60
C ALA A 633 -14.24 -6.07 -19.52
N GLY A 634 -14.61 -4.80 -19.60
CA GLY A 634 -14.39 -3.83 -18.53
C GLY A 634 -13.64 -2.57 -18.99
N LYS A 635 -13.24 -1.77 -18.02
CA LYS A 635 -12.66 -0.42 -18.18
C LYS A 635 -11.16 -0.35 -17.91
N GLY A 636 -10.59 -1.44 -17.42
CA GLY A 636 -9.24 -1.53 -16.88
C GLY A 636 -8.17 -1.78 -17.92
N ARG A 637 -6.96 -2.08 -17.44
CA ARG A 637 -5.78 -2.33 -18.25
C ARG A 637 -5.30 -3.78 -18.14
N LEU A 638 -4.96 -4.38 -19.28
CA LEU A 638 -4.22 -5.64 -19.41
C LEU A 638 -2.88 -5.31 -20.08
N SER A 639 -1.75 -5.59 -19.43
CA SER A 639 -0.46 -5.21 -20.00
C SER A 639 0.73 -6.10 -19.63
N SER A 640 1.69 -6.15 -20.54
CA SER A 640 2.93 -6.93 -20.44
C SER A 640 4.09 -6.09 -20.98
N LEU A 641 5.25 -6.10 -20.32
CA LEU A 641 6.50 -5.61 -20.92
C LEU A 641 7.15 -6.65 -21.84
N GLY A 642 6.91 -7.93 -21.59
CA GLY A 642 7.32 -9.04 -22.45
C GLY A 642 6.28 -9.35 -23.53
N THR A 643 6.20 -10.62 -23.92
CA THR A 643 5.18 -11.10 -24.87
C THR A 643 3.78 -11.03 -24.23
N LEU A 644 2.77 -10.85 -25.07
CA LEU A 644 1.36 -10.88 -24.65
C LEU A 644 0.61 -11.82 -25.58
N ASP A 645 0.19 -12.97 -25.06
CA ASP A 645 -0.67 -13.93 -25.73
C ASP A 645 -2.04 -13.94 -25.04
N PHE A 646 -3.09 -13.55 -25.76
CA PHE A 646 -4.43 -13.40 -25.20
C PHE A 646 -5.46 -14.09 -26.08
N HIS A 647 -6.27 -14.95 -25.46
CA HIS A 647 -7.37 -15.69 -26.08
C HIS A 647 -8.67 -15.51 -25.30
N ALA A 648 -9.77 -15.26 -26.01
CA ALA A 648 -11.13 -15.20 -25.44
C ALA A 648 -12.18 -15.52 -26.51
N ALA A 649 -13.37 -16.02 -26.12
CA ALA A 649 -14.47 -16.19 -27.06
C ALA A 649 -15.06 -14.85 -27.53
N ARG A 650 -15.04 -13.81 -26.67
CA ARG A 650 -15.55 -12.47 -26.96
C ARG A 650 -14.79 -11.41 -26.15
N VAL A 651 -14.61 -10.22 -26.74
CA VAL A 651 -13.98 -9.09 -26.04
C VAL A 651 -14.79 -7.81 -26.20
N ASP A 652 -15.10 -7.15 -25.10
CA ASP A 652 -15.81 -5.86 -25.06
C ASP A 652 -15.01 -4.82 -24.25
N LEU A 653 -14.25 -3.98 -24.95
CA LEU A 653 -13.45 -2.90 -24.35
C LEU A 653 -14.22 -1.58 -24.40
N THR A 654 -14.38 -0.92 -23.26
CA THR A 654 -14.90 0.46 -23.20
C THR A 654 -13.83 1.47 -23.62
N ASP A 655 -14.21 2.74 -23.75
CA ASP A 655 -13.35 3.86 -24.13
C ASP A 655 -12.09 4.05 -23.27
N SER A 656 -12.16 3.78 -21.96
CA SER A 656 -11.00 3.85 -21.05
C SER A 656 -10.15 2.57 -20.99
N ALA A 657 -10.62 1.46 -21.56
CA ALA A 657 -9.98 0.17 -21.43
C ALA A 657 -8.72 0.08 -22.30
N SER A 658 -7.71 -0.67 -21.86
CA SER A 658 -6.51 -0.89 -22.67
C SER A 658 -5.92 -2.29 -22.59
N ILE A 659 -5.45 -2.78 -23.74
CA ILE A 659 -4.59 -3.96 -23.88
C ILE A 659 -3.27 -3.49 -24.48
N ALA A 660 -2.15 -3.69 -23.76
CA ALA A 660 -0.85 -3.14 -24.15
C ALA A 660 0.30 -4.15 -23.98
N GLY A 661 0.94 -4.54 -25.07
CA GLY A 661 2.15 -5.38 -25.06
C GLY A 661 3.43 -4.60 -25.37
N GLY A 662 4.51 -4.90 -24.64
CA GLY A 662 5.84 -4.33 -24.84
C GLY A 662 6.68 -5.10 -25.88
N ALA A 663 6.44 -6.40 -26.04
CA ALA A 663 7.01 -7.23 -27.10
C ALA A 663 5.92 -7.75 -28.05
N ASP A 664 6.19 -8.86 -28.76
CA ASP A 664 5.24 -9.42 -29.71
C ASP A 664 3.92 -9.77 -29.01
N THR A 665 2.82 -9.33 -29.61
CA THR A 665 1.47 -9.43 -29.06
C THR A 665 0.57 -10.23 -30.00
N THR A 666 -0.01 -11.31 -29.49
CA THR A 666 -1.01 -12.14 -30.18
C THR A 666 -2.34 -12.04 -29.46
N ILE A 667 -3.40 -11.66 -30.17
CA ILE A 667 -4.76 -11.61 -29.66
C ILE A 667 -5.66 -12.46 -30.56
N ASN A 668 -6.26 -13.51 -30.00
CA ASN A 668 -7.11 -14.45 -30.71
C ASN A 668 -8.51 -14.46 -30.09
N ILE A 669 -9.50 -13.97 -30.84
CA ILE A 669 -10.89 -13.91 -30.39
C ILE A 669 -11.73 -14.85 -31.23
N ASP A 670 -12.42 -15.83 -30.64
CA ASP A 670 -13.22 -16.78 -31.46
C ASP A 670 -14.40 -16.09 -32.15
N GLY A 671 -15.00 -15.10 -31.47
CA GLY A 671 -16.19 -14.38 -31.90
C GLY A 671 -15.92 -12.91 -32.22
N LEU A 672 -16.67 -12.04 -31.53
CA LEU A 672 -16.67 -10.59 -31.78
C LEU A 672 -15.70 -9.86 -30.85
N LEU A 673 -14.96 -8.91 -31.42
CA LEU A 673 -14.20 -7.90 -30.70
C LEU A 673 -14.89 -6.53 -30.87
N ASN A 674 -15.38 -5.97 -29.77
CA ASN A 674 -15.81 -4.57 -29.71
C ASN A 674 -14.72 -3.75 -28.99
N SER A 675 -14.02 -2.91 -29.74
CA SER A 675 -12.90 -2.11 -29.26
C SER A 675 -13.24 -0.63 -29.28
N ALA A 676 -13.78 -0.10 -28.19
CA ALA A 676 -13.91 1.35 -27.99
C ALA A 676 -12.67 1.97 -27.34
N GLY A 677 -11.84 1.15 -26.68
CA GLY A 677 -10.61 1.55 -25.99
C GLY A 677 -9.35 1.41 -26.86
N ARG A 678 -8.22 1.06 -26.24
CA ARG A 678 -6.93 1.01 -26.92
C ARG A 678 -6.29 -0.38 -26.87
N MET A 679 -5.98 -0.95 -28.03
CA MET A 679 -5.26 -2.20 -28.20
C MET A 679 -3.95 -1.95 -28.94
N THR A 680 -2.81 -2.09 -28.26
CA THR A 680 -1.51 -1.67 -28.82
C THR A 680 -0.38 -2.62 -28.50
N SER A 681 0.58 -2.75 -29.42
CA SER A 681 1.87 -3.40 -29.19
C SER A 681 3.00 -2.42 -29.50
N SER A 682 4.06 -2.40 -28.69
CA SER A 682 5.31 -1.69 -29.03
C SER A 682 6.16 -2.45 -30.06
N ASN A 683 5.85 -3.73 -30.33
CA ASN A 683 6.51 -4.57 -31.33
C ASN A 683 5.48 -5.00 -32.39
N ASN A 684 5.42 -6.27 -32.78
CA ASN A 684 4.39 -6.76 -33.70
C ASN A 684 3.05 -6.98 -32.98
N LEU A 685 1.95 -6.75 -33.68
CA LEU A 685 0.59 -7.08 -33.24
C LEU A 685 -0.09 -7.99 -34.26
N LYS A 686 -0.48 -9.19 -33.82
CA LYS A 686 -1.34 -10.10 -34.58
C LYS A 686 -2.69 -10.21 -33.88
N LEU A 687 -3.75 -9.78 -34.56
CA LEU A 687 -5.12 -9.79 -34.07
C LEU A 687 -6.00 -10.66 -34.97
N THR A 688 -6.61 -11.70 -34.41
CA THR A 688 -7.54 -12.59 -35.10
C THR A 688 -8.92 -12.51 -34.43
N ALA A 689 -9.99 -12.33 -35.20
CA ALA A 689 -11.37 -12.38 -34.69
C ALA A 689 -12.36 -12.85 -35.78
N ALA A 690 -13.57 -13.32 -35.42
CA ALA A 690 -14.61 -13.53 -36.43
C ALA A 690 -15.16 -12.20 -36.99
N GLY A 691 -15.27 -11.19 -36.13
CA GLY A 691 -15.68 -9.83 -36.48
C GLY A 691 -15.06 -8.80 -35.54
N ILE A 692 -14.66 -7.64 -36.07
CA ILE A 692 -14.06 -6.54 -35.31
C ILE A 692 -14.86 -5.27 -35.55
N THR A 693 -15.36 -4.67 -34.47
CA THR A 693 -15.87 -3.30 -34.45
C THR A 693 -14.89 -2.44 -33.66
N ASN A 694 -14.20 -1.54 -34.34
CA ASN A 694 -13.26 -0.61 -33.73
C ASN A 694 -13.81 0.82 -33.80
N SER A 695 -14.04 1.42 -32.64
CA SER A 695 -14.23 2.87 -32.47
C SER A 695 -13.15 3.49 -31.60
N GLY A 696 -12.15 2.69 -31.24
CA GLY A 696 -10.99 3.05 -30.45
C GLY A 696 -9.70 3.03 -31.28
N THR A 697 -8.59 2.64 -30.67
CA THR A 697 -7.29 2.53 -31.34
C THR A 697 -6.80 1.09 -31.37
N VAL A 698 -6.47 0.58 -32.56
CA VAL A 698 -5.72 -0.67 -32.77
C VAL A 698 -4.38 -0.31 -33.39
N GLY A 699 -3.27 -0.56 -32.71
CA GLY A 699 -1.95 -0.04 -33.12
C GLY A 699 -0.80 -1.02 -32.92
N SER A 700 0.19 -0.97 -33.81
CA SER A 700 1.44 -1.71 -33.69
C SER A 700 2.64 -0.78 -33.86
N GLY A 701 3.68 -0.95 -33.04
CA GLY A 701 4.95 -0.24 -33.16
C GLY A 701 5.82 -0.76 -34.31
N LYS A 702 5.63 -2.02 -34.71
CA LYS A 702 6.18 -2.63 -35.93
C LYS A 702 5.03 -3.14 -36.79
N ASP A 703 5.03 -4.41 -37.18
CA ASP A 703 4.06 -4.93 -38.13
C ASP A 703 2.70 -5.16 -37.47
N LEU A 704 1.62 -4.83 -38.19
CA LEU A 704 0.24 -5.10 -37.79
C LEU A 704 -0.37 -6.13 -38.74
N THR A 705 -0.86 -7.24 -38.20
CA THR A 705 -1.67 -8.21 -38.95
C THR A 705 -3.03 -8.34 -38.29
N VAL A 706 -4.10 -7.98 -39.00
CA VAL A 706 -5.49 -8.16 -38.58
C VAL A 706 -6.14 -9.21 -39.48
N ILE A 707 -6.70 -10.25 -38.90
CA ILE A 707 -7.38 -11.35 -39.60
C ILE A 707 -8.82 -11.42 -39.10
N THR A 708 -9.79 -11.11 -39.96
CA THR A 708 -11.21 -11.16 -39.56
C THR A 708 -12.17 -11.40 -40.72
N GLY A 709 -13.37 -11.90 -40.44
CA GLY A 709 -14.44 -11.94 -41.44
C GLY A 709 -14.85 -10.54 -41.86
N ALA A 710 -15.18 -9.69 -40.88
CA ALA A 710 -15.56 -8.30 -41.07
C ALA A 710 -14.75 -7.37 -40.15
N LEU A 711 -14.24 -6.27 -40.71
CA LEU A 711 -13.65 -5.16 -39.98
C LEU A 711 -14.53 -3.92 -40.19
N VAL A 712 -15.06 -3.37 -39.10
CA VAL A 712 -15.72 -2.06 -39.08
C VAL A 712 -14.85 -1.13 -38.26
N ASN A 713 -14.25 -0.15 -38.92
CA ASN A 713 -13.51 0.93 -38.27
C ASN A 713 -14.35 2.19 -38.40
N ASP A 714 -14.95 2.65 -37.29
CA ASP A 714 -15.88 3.78 -37.25
C ASP A 714 -15.43 4.81 -36.23
N HIS A 715 -15.00 5.99 -36.68
CA HIS A 715 -14.32 7.02 -35.87
C HIS A 715 -13.06 6.53 -35.10
N GLY A 716 -12.56 5.32 -35.40
CA GLY A 716 -11.39 4.73 -34.79
C GLY A 716 -10.09 4.93 -35.59
N LEU A 717 -8.98 4.50 -34.99
CA LEU A 717 -7.66 4.45 -35.62
C LEU A 717 -7.17 3.00 -35.72
N VAL A 718 -6.71 2.62 -36.91
CA VAL A 718 -5.89 1.42 -37.13
C VAL A 718 -4.50 1.86 -37.61
N SER A 719 -3.44 1.55 -36.85
CA SER A 719 -2.10 2.04 -37.18
C SER A 719 -1.00 0.98 -37.11
N SER A 720 0.02 1.13 -37.95
CA SER A 720 1.21 0.28 -37.99
C SER A 720 2.48 1.12 -38.14
N GLY A 721 3.49 0.83 -37.31
CA GLY A 721 4.83 1.41 -37.43
C GLY A 721 5.72 0.72 -38.47
N GLY A 722 5.37 -0.50 -38.86
CA GLY A 722 6.00 -1.29 -39.93
C GLY A 722 4.99 -1.60 -41.03
N ASP A 723 5.00 -2.84 -41.53
CA ASP A 723 4.06 -3.29 -42.55
C ASP A 723 2.66 -3.57 -41.95
N MET A 724 1.61 -3.34 -42.74
CA MET A 724 0.22 -3.58 -42.33
C MET A 724 -0.43 -4.60 -43.25
N GLN A 725 -1.08 -5.61 -42.66
CA GLN A 725 -1.93 -6.56 -43.35
C GLN A 725 -3.32 -6.58 -42.72
N LEU A 726 -4.33 -6.10 -43.46
CA LEU A 726 -5.74 -6.24 -43.12
C LEU A 726 -6.33 -7.37 -43.98
N LEU A 727 -6.34 -8.57 -43.42
CA LEU A 727 -6.80 -9.80 -44.05
C LEU A 727 -8.29 -10.03 -43.70
N VAL A 728 -9.18 -9.56 -44.57
CA VAL A 728 -10.61 -9.33 -44.31
C VAL A 728 -11.50 -9.74 -45.47
N SER A 729 -12.70 -10.26 -45.19
CA SER A 729 -13.71 -10.48 -46.26
C SER A 729 -14.49 -9.20 -46.56
N SER A 730 -14.82 -8.40 -45.54
CA SER A 730 -15.44 -7.08 -45.71
C SER A 730 -14.77 -6.06 -44.79
N PHE A 731 -14.37 -4.92 -45.33
CA PHE A 731 -13.81 -3.81 -44.56
C PHE A 731 -14.61 -2.52 -44.79
N SER A 732 -15.20 -1.99 -43.73
CA SER A 732 -15.80 -0.65 -43.72
C SER A 732 -14.94 0.30 -42.90
N ASN A 733 -14.50 1.41 -43.50
CA ASN A 733 -13.75 2.47 -42.85
C ASN A 733 -14.57 3.76 -42.94
N ARG A 734 -15.23 4.14 -41.85
CA ARG A 734 -16.23 5.22 -41.82
C ARG A 734 -15.79 6.33 -40.87
N TYR A 735 -15.56 7.54 -41.37
CA TYR A 735 -15.02 8.67 -40.57
C TYR A 735 -13.74 8.33 -39.76
N ALA A 736 -13.05 7.27 -40.17
CA ALA A 736 -12.00 6.62 -39.40
C ALA A 736 -10.68 6.65 -40.16
N GLN A 737 -9.58 6.37 -39.46
CA GLN A 737 -8.24 6.43 -40.04
C GLN A 737 -7.56 5.06 -40.05
N VAL A 738 -6.93 4.72 -41.17
CA VAL A 738 -5.96 3.64 -41.29
C VAL A 738 -4.63 4.22 -41.72
N TYR A 739 -3.57 3.96 -40.96
CA TYR A 739 -2.27 4.58 -41.20
C TYR A 739 -1.10 3.61 -41.03
N SER A 740 -0.31 3.40 -42.08
CA SER A 740 0.89 2.56 -42.06
C SER A 740 2.14 3.38 -42.38
N LEU A 741 3.19 3.30 -41.53
CA LEU A 741 4.51 3.83 -41.87
C LEU A 741 5.26 2.97 -42.89
N GLY A 742 4.97 1.66 -42.96
CA GLY A 742 5.48 0.74 -43.96
C GLY A 742 4.50 0.53 -45.12
N THR A 743 4.52 -0.66 -45.73
CA THR A 743 3.54 -1.06 -46.74
C THR A 743 2.18 -1.40 -46.11
N ALA A 744 1.12 -1.40 -46.91
CA ALA A 744 -0.20 -1.82 -46.47
C ALA A 744 -0.86 -2.74 -47.50
N LEU A 745 -1.36 -3.89 -47.05
CA LEU A 745 -2.14 -4.84 -47.83
C LEU A 745 -3.56 -4.94 -47.25
N ILE A 746 -4.58 -4.69 -48.07
CA ILE A 746 -5.98 -4.93 -47.76
C ILE A 746 -6.49 -6.01 -48.72
N ALA A 747 -6.75 -7.22 -48.22
CA ALA A 747 -7.13 -8.38 -49.02
C ALA A 747 -7.87 -9.42 -48.17
N LYS A 748 -8.41 -10.50 -48.75
CA LYS A 748 -8.99 -11.63 -48.01
C LYS A 748 -7.95 -12.57 -47.40
N GLY A 749 -6.74 -12.58 -47.97
CA GLY A 749 -5.64 -13.42 -47.52
C GLY A 749 -4.29 -12.85 -47.93
N SER A 750 -3.22 -13.35 -47.30
CA SER A 750 -1.85 -12.83 -47.46
C SER A 750 -1.28 -12.99 -48.87
N THR A 751 -1.88 -13.84 -49.71
CA THR A 751 -1.51 -14.02 -51.12
C THR A 751 -2.22 -13.03 -52.06
N GLY A 752 -3.00 -12.07 -51.54
CA GLY A 752 -3.72 -11.08 -52.35
C GLY A 752 -5.07 -11.54 -52.91
N ALA A 753 -5.69 -12.57 -52.32
CA ALA A 753 -7.06 -12.96 -52.70
C ALA A 753 -8.04 -11.80 -52.46
N LYS A 754 -8.97 -11.55 -53.38
CA LYS A 754 -9.90 -10.41 -53.28
C LYS A 754 -10.84 -10.56 -52.08
N ALA A 755 -10.91 -9.53 -51.25
CA ALA A 755 -12.02 -9.31 -50.32
C ALA A 755 -13.33 -9.15 -51.09
N ASP A 756 -14.48 -9.25 -50.43
CA ASP A 756 -15.79 -9.00 -51.04
C ASP A 756 -16.02 -7.49 -51.16
N LEU A 757 -15.66 -6.71 -50.14
CA LEU A 757 -15.89 -5.26 -50.08
C LEU A 757 -14.78 -4.52 -49.33
N LEU A 758 -14.34 -3.40 -49.91
CA LEU A 758 -13.72 -2.29 -49.19
C LEU A 758 -14.65 -1.07 -49.34
N ASP A 759 -15.23 -0.61 -48.23
CA ASP A 759 -16.12 0.54 -48.18
C ASP A 759 -15.47 1.66 -47.35
N ASN A 760 -14.69 2.51 -48.02
CA ASN A 760 -14.09 3.70 -47.42
C ASN A 760 -15.04 4.90 -47.59
N ARG A 761 -15.64 5.33 -46.47
CA ARG A 761 -16.72 6.32 -46.41
C ARG A 761 -16.31 7.50 -45.55
N SER A 762 -15.94 8.61 -46.19
CA SER A 762 -15.36 9.78 -45.50
C SER A 762 -14.22 9.42 -44.54
N GLY A 763 -13.51 8.33 -44.82
CA GLY A 763 -12.39 7.83 -44.05
C GLY A 763 -11.08 8.01 -44.81
N ASP A 764 -9.99 7.95 -44.07
CA ASP A 764 -8.63 8.06 -44.61
C ASP A 764 -7.93 6.69 -44.50
N ILE A 765 -7.39 6.21 -45.62
CA ILE A 765 -6.51 5.04 -45.65
C ILE A 765 -5.19 5.46 -46.29
N GLU A 766 -4.12 5.46 -45.50
CA GLU A 766 -2.81 5.94 -45.90
C GLU A 766 -1.70 4.95 -45.55
N SER A 767 -0.80 4.75 -46.50
CA SER A 767 0.48 4.04 -46.31
C SER A 767 1.60 4.96 -46.77
N LEU A 768 2.64 5.17 -45.97
CA LEU A 768 3.84 5.86 -46.44
C LEU A 768 4.67 4.98 -47.39
N GLY A 769 4.56 3.67 -47.26
CA GLY A 769 5.06 2.71 -48.23
C GLY A 769 4.05 2.44 -49.36
N LYS A 770 4.11 1.23 -49.92
CA LYS A 770 3.20 0.78 -50.98
C LYS A 770 1.85 0.38 -50.38
N LEU A 771 0.75 0.90 -50.94
CA LEU A 771 -0.60 0.45 -50.65
C LEU A 771 -1.10 -0.52 -51.73
N THR A 772 -1.54 -1.70 -51.32
CA THR A 772 -2.12 -2.73 -52.18
C THR A 772 -3.53 -3.07 -51.69
N ILE A 773 -4.52 -2.97 -52.56
CA ILE A 773 -5.92 -3.27 -52.27
C ILE A 773 -6.39 -4.35 -53.25
N ALA A 774 -6.85 -5.48 -52.73
CA ALA A 774 -7.47 -6.56 -53.49
C ALA A 774 -8.88 -6.82 -52.94
N ALA A 775 -9.91 -6.32 -53.62
CA ALA A 775 -11.31 -6.45 -53.20
C ALA A 775 -12.24 -6.48 -54.41
N THR A 776 -13.37 -7.17 -54.35
CA THR A 776 -14.32 -7.27 -55.47
C THR A 776 -14.96 -5.92 -55.76
N THR A 777 -15.35 -5.19 -54.71
CA THR A 777 -15.81 -3.79 -54.83
C THR A 777 -14.98 -2.90 -53.91
N VAL A 778 -14.50 -1.79 -54.45
CA VAL A 778 -13.83 -0.72 -53.71
C VAL A 778 -14.67 0.54 -53.85
N ASN A 779 -15.32 0.95 -52.76
CA ASN A 779 -15.98 2.25 -52.67
C ASN A 779 -15.05 3.20 -51.93
N ASN A 780 -14.73 4.32 -52.58
CA ASN A 780 -14.07 5.47 -51.98
C ASN A 780 -15.01 6.65 -52.20
N VAL A 781 -15.86 6.90 -51.21
CA VAL A 781 -17.01 7.79 -51.36
C VAL A 781 -17.19 8.65 -50.13
N MET A 782 -17.87 9.79 -50.29
CA MET A 782 -18.37 10.53 -49.14
C MET A 782 -19.50 9.73 -48.50
N ASP A 783 -19.50 9.63 -47.17
CA ASP A 783 -20.57 8.97 -46.44
C ASP A 783 -21.92 9.65 -46.67
N VAL A 784 -21.90 10.99 -46.70
CA VAL A 784 -23.04 11.87 -46.98
C VAL A 784 -22.71 12.72 -48.21
N LEU A 785 -23.49 12.57 -49.27
CA LEU A 785 -23.52 13.47 -50.43
C LEU A 785 -24.97 13.58 -50.91
N GLU A 786 -25.70 14.55 -50.37
CA GLU A 786 -27.09 14.83 -50.76
C GLU A 786 -27.12 16.09 -51.62
N TYR A 787 -27.71 16.00 -52.81
CA TYR A 787 -27.85 17.11 -53.75
C TYR A 787 -29.24 17.11 -54.41
N THR A 788 -29.68 18.25 -54.92
CA THR A 788 -30.91 18.35 -55.69
C THR A 788 -30.73 17.63 -57.02
N GLU A 789 -31.63 16.71 -57.38
CA GLU A 789 -31.75 16.31 -58.79
C GLU A 789 -32.07 17.55 -59.65
N HIS A 790 -31.82 17.47 -60.96
CA HIS A 790 -31.95 18.59 -61.91
C HIS A 790 -33.17 19.48 -61.61
N GLU A 791 -32.91 20.72 -61.18
CA GLU A 791 -33.95 21.65 -60.73
C GLU A 791 -34.08 22.82 -61.71
N LYS A 792 -35.26 23.05 -62.29
CA LYS A 792 -35.59 24.34 -62.93
C LYS A 792 -35.83 25.37 -61.83
N SER A 793 -34.80 26.17 -61.50
CA SER A 793 -34.83 27.10 -60.35
C SER A 793 -35.51 28.43 -60.65
N ALA A 794 -35.49 28.88 -61.91
CA ALA A 794 -36.21 30.07 -62.35
C ALA A 794 -36.60 29.98 -63.82
N ALA A 795 -37.74 30.57 -64.19
CA ALA A 795 -38.06 30.81 -65.59
C ALA A 795 -38.90 32.08 -65.78
N SER A 796 -38.70 32.78 -66.89
CA SER A 796 -39.52 33.93 -67.26
C SER A 796 -39.60 34.13 -68.77
N ILE A 797 -40.69 34.74 -69.21
CA ILE A 797 -40.89 35.19 -70.58
C ILE A 797 -41.09 36.70 -70.55
N THR A 798 -40.17 37.44 -71.15
CA THR A 798 -40.23 38.90 -71.19
C THR A 798 -40.41 39.37 -72.61
N ARG A 799 -41.38 40.24 -72.85
CA ARG A 799 -41.52 40.91 -74.14
C ARG A 799 -40.45 41.99 -74.25
N LEU A 800 -39.59 41.89 -75.26
CA LEU A 800 -38.59 42.90 -75.56
C LEU A 800 -39.12 43.91 -76.59
N SER A 801 -38.46 45.06 -76.69
CA SER A 801 -38.75 46.03 -77.75
C SER A 801 -38.49 45.40 -79.12
N CYS A 802 -39.47 45.48 -80.03
CA CYS A 802 -39.33 44.88 -81.36
C CYS A 802 -38.27 45.60 -82.22
N ASN A 803 -37.88 46.84 -81.86
CA ASN A 803 -36.81 47.61 -82.51
C ASN A 803 -35.43 46.96 -82.41
N LEU A 804 -35.27 45.93 -81.57
CA LEU A 804 -34.04 45.15 -81.43
C LEU A 804 -33.84 44.13 -82.57
N ILE A 805 -34.76 44.03 -83.53
CA ILE A 805 -34.66 43.16 -84.71
C ILE A 805 -34.51 44.01 -85.99
N ALA A 806 -33.41 43.87 -86.71
CA ALA A 806 -33.21 44.55 -88.00
C ALA A 806 -33.94 43.80 -89.14
N GLY A 807 -34.75 44.51 -89.94
CA GLY A 807 -35.33 43.99 -91.19
C GLY A 807 -36.69 43.29 -91.08
N ILE A 808 -37.26 43.14 -89.88
CA ILE A 808 -38.62 42.61 -89.68
C ILE A 808 -39.50 43.79 -89.24
N GLY A 809 -40.44 44.25 -90.10
CA GLY A 809 -41.16 45.52 -89.94
C GLY A 809 -41.69 45.79 -88.53
N CYS A 810 -41.10 46.80 -87.86
CA CYS A 810 -41.59 47.40 -86.63
C CYS A 810 -42.14 48.80 -86.93
N ASP A 811 -43.43 49.00 -86.73
CA ASP A 811 -44.05 50.32 -86.68
C ASP A 811 -44.95 50.40 -85.44
N ASP A 812 -44.50 51.11 -84.41
CA ASP A 812 -45.19 51.28 -83.12
C ASP A 812 -46.07 52.55 -83.09
N ARG A 813 -46.56 52.99 -84.26
CA ARG A 813 -47.46 54.14 -84.37
C ARG A 813 -48.93 53.70 -84.32
N GLY A 814 -49.37 53.29 -83.14
CA GLY A 814 -50.77 53.43 -82.68
C GLY A 814 -51.87 52.58 -83.34
N GLY A 815 -51.59 51.35 -83.80
CA GLY A 815 -52.60 50.50 -84.47
C GLY A 815 -52.54 48.98 -84.24
N GLY A 816 -51.78 48.48 -83.25
CA GLY A 816 -51.91 47.10 -82.76
C GLY A 816 -51.42 45.97 -83.68
N ARG A 817 -50.55 46.23 -84.66
CA ARG A 817 -50.01 45.21 -85.58
C ARG A 817 -48.48 45.13 -85.55
N ILE A 818 -47.92 44.49 -84.52
CA ILE A 818 -46.45 44.35 -84.32
C ILE A 818 -46.04 42.91 -84.07
N ASN A 819 -44.88 42.51 -84.61
CA ASN A 819 -44.22 41.27 -84.21
C ASN A 819 -43.78 41.39 -82.75
N GLY A 820 -43.98 40.35 -81.96
CA GLY A 820 -43.49 40.30 -80.59
C GLY A 820 -42.08 39.74 -80.58
N LEU A 821 -41.09 40.52 -80.14
CA LEU A 821 -39.81 39.96 -79.72
C LEU A 821 -39.96 39.51 -78.27
N TRP A 822 -39.56 38.27 -77.99
CA TRP A 822 -39.68 37.67 -76.68
C TRP A 822 -38.36 37.08 -76.25
N GLU A 823 -38.06 37.23 -74.98
CA GLU A 823 -36.96 36.58 -74.30
C GLU A 823 -37.51 35.54 -73.35
N VAL A 824 -37.17 34.27 -73.57
CA VAL A 824 -37.41 33.18 -72.64
C VAL A 824 -36.12 32.99 -71.85
N ALA A 825 -36.13 33.26 -70.56
CA ALA A 825 -35.03 32.99 -69.66
C ALA A 825 -35.38 31.79 -68.76
N GLU A 826 -34.47 30.84 -68.66
CA GLU A 826 -34.59 29.61 -67.87
C GLU A 826 -33.31 29.44 -67.06
N THR A 827 -33.40 29.04 -65.80
CA THR A 827 -32.26 28.70 -64.96
C THR A 827 -32.40 27.28 -64.46
N ASP A 828 -31.45 26.43 -64.81
CA ASP A 828 -31.31 25.05 -64.34
C ASP A 828 -30.24 25.01 -63.24
N ARG A 829 -30.50 24.33 -62.12
CA ARG A 829 -29.63 24.31 -60.94
C ARG A 829 -29.34 22.89 -60.47
N LEU A 830 -28.11 22.70 -59.99
CA LEU A 830 -27.72 21.60 -59.13
C LEU A 830 -27.12 22.17 -57.84
N ASN A 831 -27.76 21.94 -56.70
CA ASN A 831 -27.29 22.41 -55.40
C ASN A 831 -26.99 21.23 -54.45
N VAL A 832 -26.00 21.38 -53.57
CA VAL A 832 -25.68 20.41 -52.53
C VAL A 832 -26.39 20.78 -51.23
N ILE A 833 -27.14 19.83 -50.67
CA ILE A 833 -27.93 19.98 -49.44
C ILE A 833 -27.05 19.77 -48.21
N ARG A 834 -26.30 18.67 -48.19
CA ARG A 834 -25.32 18.35 -47.15
C ARG A 834 -24.26 17.40 -47.70
N SER A 835 -23.05 17.52 -47.14
CA SER A 835 -21.91 16.70 -47.49
C SER A 835 -21.08 16.37 -46.27
N SER A 836 -20.42 15.21 -46.28
CA SER A 836 -19.31 14.87 -45.39
C SER A 836 -17.97 15.13 -46.08
N ALA A 837 -16.86 14.91 -45.37
CA ALA A 837 -15.52 15.02 -45.95
C ALA A 837 -15.30 13.96 -47.06
N ALA A 838 -14.46 14.29 -48.03
CA ALA A 838 -13.99 13.33 -49.04
C ALA A 838 -13.30 12.13 -48.37
N ALA A 839 -13.53 10.93 -48.90
CA ALA A 839 -12.73 9.78 -48.51
C ALA A 839 -11.37 9.82 -49.24
N SER A 840 -10.33 9.26 -48.64
CA SER A 840 -9.00 9.21 -49.24
C SER A 840 -8.38 7.81 -49.20
N LEU A 841 -7.80 7.41 -50.33
CA LEU A 841 -6.89 6.27 -50.46
C LEU A 841 -5.54 6.78 -50.94
N THR A 842 -4.51 6.69 -50.10
CA THR A 842 -3.23 7.34 -50.36
C THR A 842 -2.03 6.41 -50.14
N SER A 843 -1.05 6.54 -51.03
CA SER A 843 0.23 5.83 -50.95
C SER A 843 1.39 6.81 -51.07
N GLY A 844 2.36 6.70 -50.16
CA GLY A 844 3.64 7.41 -50.20
C GLY A 844 4.63 6.79 -51.18
N ALA A 845 4.33 5.59 -51.71
CA ALA A 845 5.04 4.95 -52.81
C ALA A 845 4.04 4.58 -53.92
N ASP A 846 4.06 3.33 -54.41
CA ASP A 846 3.12 2.85 -55.43
C ASP A 846 1.75 2.51 -54.81
N LEU A 847 0.68 2.68 -55.58
CA LEU A 847 -0.68 2.24 -55.24
C LEU A 847 -1.17 1.21 -56.27
N LEU A 848 -1.54 0.03 -55.80
CA LEU A 848 -2.14 -1.02 -56.63
C LEU A 848 -3.55 -1.34 -56.13
N ILE A 849 -4.54 -1.21 -57.00
CA ILE A 849 -5.93 -1.60 -56.73
C ILE A 849 -6.33 -2.68 -57.72
N ASP A 850 -6.58 -3.90 -57.25
CA ASP A 850 -7.12 -5.01 -58.03
C ASP A 850 -8.56 -5.30 -57.60
N THR A 851 -9.53 -4.96 -58.46
CA THR A 851 -10.95 -5.00 -58.14
C THR A 851 -11.81 -5.53 -59.28
N GLN A 852 -13.12 -5.70 -59.06
CA GLN A 852 -14.10 -5.76 -60.16
C GLN A 852 -14.70 -4.38 -60.39
N THR A 853 -15.02 -3.63 -59.33
CA THR A 853 -15.55 -2.27 -59.43
C THR A 853 -14.80 -1.32 -58.50
N LEU A 854 -14.28 -0.23 -59.07
CA LEU A 854 -13.78 0.92 -58.31
C LEU A 854 -14.80 2.06 -58.43
N ASN A 855 -15.37 2.50 -57.32
CA ASN A 855 -16.22 3.68 -57.22
C ASN A 855 -15.49 4.76 -56.44
N ASN A 856 -14.86 5.70 -57.14
CA ASN A 856 -14.32 6.92 -56.57
C ASN A 856 -15.31 8.07 -56.82
N THR A 857 -16.08 8.45 -55.80
CA THR A 857 -17.11 9.50 -55.93
C THR A 857 -16.83 10.66 -55.02
N SER A 858 -16.58 11.84 -55.60
CA SER A 858 -16.19 13.07 -54.90
C SER A 858 -15.14 12.82 -53.79
N SER A 859 -14.15 12.00 -54.12
CA SER A 859 -13.14 11.46 -53.20
C SER A 859 -11.79 11.30 -53.90
N ILE A 860 -10.74 10.99 -53.14
CA ILE A 860 -9.35 11.06 -53.62
C ILE A 860 -8.70 9.66 -53.60
N VAL A 861 -8.07 9.28 -54.70
CA VAL A 861 -7.16 8.14 -54.81
C VAL A 861 -5.82 8.66 -55.33
N ALA A 862 -4.76 8.55 -54.53
CA ALA A 862 -3.49 9.19 -54.85
C ALA A 862 -2.26 8.33 -54.51
N ALA A 863 -1.20 8.45 -55.32
CA ALA A 863 0.10 7.85 -55.05
C ALA A 863 1.25 8.85 -55.28
N THR A 864 2.29 8.83 -54.46
CA THR A 864 3.55 9.53 -54.79
C THR A 864 4.26 8.84 -55.96
N GLY A 865 4.29 7.51 -55.96
CA GLY A 865 4.85 6.66 -57.00
C GLY A 865 3.85 6.41 -58.14
N ASN A 866 3.83 5.19 -58.66
CA ASN A 866 2.88 4.78 -59.71
C ASN A 866 1.53 4.38 -59.11
N LEU A 867 0.45 4.70 -59.81
CA LEU A 867 -0.91 4.25 -59.49
C LEU A 867 -1.41 3.31 -60.57
N GLN A 868 -1.71 2.06 -60.20
CA GLN A 868 -2.30 1.06 -61.08
C GLN A 868 -3.65 0.59 -60.55
N VAL A 869 -4.67 0.61 -61.41
CA VAL A 869 -5.99 0.02 -61.14
C VAL A 869 -6.29 -1.04 -62.19
N ASN A 870 -6.53 -2.28 -61.75
CA ASN A 870 -7.09 -3.35 -62.57
C ASN A 870 -8.53 -3.60 -62.12
N ALA A 871 -9.52 -3.40 -62.99
CA ALA A 871 -10.94 -3.53 -62.65
C ALA A 871 -11.76 -4.09 -63.84
N ALA A 872 -13.02 -4.46 -63.61
CA ALA A 872 -14.00 -4.55 -64.70
C ALA A 872 -14.56 -3.16 -65.03
N THR A 873 -14.90 -2.37 -63.99
CA THR A 873 -15.43 -1.01 -64.15
C THR A 873 -14.72 -0.05 -63.21
N ILE A 874 -14.32 1.11 -63.74
CA ILE A 874 -13.73 2.22 -62.98
C ILE A 874 -14.67 3.42 -63.11
N ASN A 875 -15.27 3.84 -62.00
CA ASN A 875 -16.09 5.05 -61.89
C ASN A 875 -15.32 6.11 -61.10
N ASN A 876 -14.86 7.15 -61.77
CA ASN A 876 -14.32 8.38 -61.16
C ASN A 876 -15.32 9.51 -61.39
N LYS A 877 -16.19 9.77 -60.40
CA LYS A 877 -17.37 10.62 -60.55
C LYS A 877 -17.37 11.80 -59.56
N GLY A 878 -17.15 13.00 -60.05
CA GLY A 878 -17.29 14.22 -59.24
C GLY A 878 -18.67 14.84 -59.31
N LEU A 879 -18.90 15.89 -58.52
CA LEU A 879 -20.12 16.70 -58.53
C LEU A 879 -19.75 18.18 -58.67
N GLN A 880 -20.46 18.90 -59.53
CA GLN A 880 -20.26 20.35 -59.69
C GLN A 880 -21.57 21.10 -59.43
N PRO A 881 -21.68 21.83 -58.31
CA PRO A 881 -22.79 22.72 -58.05
C PRO A 881 -22.76 23.90 -59.03
N GLN A 882 -23.73 23.95 -59.94
CA GLN A 882 -23.79 24.97 -60.99
C GLN A 882 -25.23 25.46 -61.21
N GLU A 883 -25.34 26.67 -61.75
CA GLU A 883 -26.54 27.18 -62.40
C GLU A 883 -26.27 27.38 -63.90
N ILE A 884 -27.17 26.90 -64.75
CA ILE A 884 -27.16 27.17 -66.19
C ILE A 884 -28.34 28.09 -66.48
N LYS A 885 -28.04 29.36 -66.78
CA LYS A 885 -29.04 30.31 -67.25
C LYS A 885 -29.09 30.29 -68.78
N THR A 886 -30.15 29.76 -69.36
CA THR A 886 -30.42 29.75 -70.79
C THR A 886 -31.39 30.87 -71.16
N VAL A 887 -31.01 31.71 -72.10
CA VAL A 887 -31.83 32.80 -72.64
C VAL A 887 -32.05 32.57 -74.12
N ARG A 888 -33.32 32.53 -74.54
CA ARG A 888 -33.75 32.29 -75.93
C ARG A 888 -34.54 33.50 -76.40
N GLN A 889 -34.15 34.08 -77.53
CA GLN A 889 -34.94 35.11 -78.18
C GLN A 889 -35.78 34.50 -79.29
N VAL A 890 -37.09 34.70 -79.22
CA VAL A 890 -38.05 34.18 -80.21
C VAL A 890 -39.00 35.28 -80.67
N VAL A 891 -39.54 35.14 -81.89
CA VAL A 891 -40.47 36.11 -82.48
C VAL A 891 -41.84 35.47 -82.69
N SER A 892 -42.90 36.20 -82.32
CA SER A 892 -44.27 35.94 -82.75
C SER A 892 -44.64 36.83 -83.94
N TRP A 893 -45.39 36.28 -84.90
CA TRP A 893 -45.88 37.06 -86.04
C TRP A 893 -46.95 38.07 -85.62
N VAL A 894 -47.11 39.14 -86.39
CA VAL A 894 -48.06 40.25 -86.13
C VAL A 894 -49.46 39.80 -85.70
N ASN A 895 -50.02 38.78 -86.33
CA ASN A 895 -51.37 38.25 -86.04
C ASN A 895 -51.41 37.27 -84.85
N GLU A 896 -50.27 36.89 -84.31
CA GLU A 896 -50.12 35.89 -83.25
C GLU A 896 -49.63 36.52 -81.93
N THR A 897 -49.09 37.74 -81.98
CA THR A 897 -48.53 38.46 -80.83
C THR A 897 -49.54 38.65 -79.68
N ALA A 898 -50.83 38.85 -79.96
CA ALA A 898 -51.85 38.96 -78.90
C ALA A 898 -51.97 37.66 -78.10
N SER A 899 -52.04 36.51 -78.78
CA SER A 899 -52.06 35.20 -78.13
C SER A 899 -50.73 34.87 -77.44
N ALA A 900 -49.60 35.33 -77.99
CA ALA A 900 -48.30 35.22 -77.34
C ALA A 900 -48.23 36.04 -76.02
N ILE A 901 -48.89 37.20 -75.95
CA ILE A 901 -49.00 38.00 -74.71
C ILE A 901 -49.78 37.23 -73.65
N ASP A 902 -50.96 36.71 -73.97
CA ASP A 902 -51.80 35.99 -73.00
C ASP A 902 -51.13 34.71 -72.50
N THR A 903 -50.47 33.97 -73.40
CA THR A 903 -49.74 32.74 -73.05
C THR A 903 -48.46 33.02 -72.29
N ALA A 904 -47.71 34.09 -72.59
CA ALA A 904 -46.57 34.54 -71.79
C ALA A 904 -46.97 34.98 -70.38
N ALA A 905 -48.09 35.71 -70.24
CA ALA A 905 -48.62 36.10 -68.93
C ALA A 905 -49.04 34.87 -68.10
N THR A 906 -49.70 33.89 -68.74
CA THR A 906 -50.08 32.63 -68.09
C THR A 906 -48.85 31.81 -67.68
N PHE A 907 -47.85 31.73 -68.56
CA PHE A 907 -46.59 31.07 -68.27
C PHE A 907 -45.90 31.70 -67.05
N ASN A 908 -45.72 33.03 -67.04
CA ASN A 908 -45.05 33.73 -65.96
C ASN A 908 -45.80 33.59 -64.63
N ALA A 909 -47.13 33.68 -64.61
CA ALA A 909 -47.92 33.54 -63.40
C ALA A 909 -47.76 32.17 -62.72
N ARG A 910 -47.42 31.12 -63.49
CA ARG A 910 -47.21 29.76 -62.99
C ARG A 910 -45.74 29.42 -62.76
N ASN A 911 -44.82 30.04 -63.50
CA ASN A 911 -43.43 29.57 -63.58
C ASN A 911 -42.36 30.61 -63.16
N ASN A 912 -42.75 31.84 -62.78
CA ASN A 912 -41.85 32.91 -62.33
C ASN A 912 -42.29 33.42 -60.93
N PRO A 913 -41.43 33.40 -59.89
CA PRO A 913 -40.00 33.10 -59.90
C PRO A 913 -39.65 31.61 -59.88
N THR A 914 -40.57 30.73 -59.47
CA THR A 914 -40.32 29.29 -59.36
C THR A 914 -41.18 28.51 -60.37
N PRO A 915 -40.56 27.73 -61.29
CA PRO A 915 -41.24 26.87 -62.25
C PRO A 915 -42.22 25.88 -61.62
N SER A 916 -43.40 25.72 -62.23
CA SER A 916 -44.40 24.72 -61.82
C SER A 916 -44.11 23.35 -62.44
N ALA A 917 -44.81 22.32 -61.96
CA ALA A 917 -44.76 20.97 -62.53
C ALA A 917 -45.23 20.89 -64.01
N PHE A 918 -45.90 21.92 -64.53
CA PHE A 918 -46.38 21.98 -65.92
C PHE A 918 -45.49 22.81 -66.84
N PHE A 919 -44.28 23.18 -66.37
CA PHE A 919 -43.32 24.05 -67.06
C PHE A 919 -43.16 23.74 -68.54
N ALA A 920 -42.85 22.49 -68.91
CA ALA A 920 -42.62 22.10 -70.30
C ALA A 920 -43.86 22.31 -71.19
N SER A 921 -45.06 22.09 -70.64
CA SER A 921 -46.32 22.30 -71.36
C SER A 921 -46.67 23.77 -71.52
N ASP A 922 -46.45 24.59 -70.48
CA ASP A 922 -46.70 26.03 -70.52
C ASP A 922 -45.70 26.70 -71.47
N LEU A 923 -44.43 26.30 -71.45
CA LEU A 923 -43.40 26.79 -72.37
C LEU A 923 -43.72 26.38 -73.82
N GLY A 924 -44.13 25.13 -74.03
CA GLY A 924 -44.58 24.65 -75.34
C GLY A 924 -45.78 25.42 -75.88
N ALA A 925 -46.75 25.76 -75.03
CA ALA A 925 -47.93 26.56 -75.39
C ALA A 925 -47.56 27.99 -75.82
N PHE A 926 -46.55 28.59 -75.19
CA PHE A 926 -46.02 29.89 -75.60
C PHE A 926 -45.22 29.79 -76.91
N LEU A 927 -44.30 28.83 -77.01
CA LEU A 927 -43.46 28.63 -78.20
C LEU A 927 -44.27 28.29 -79.46
N PHE A 928 -45.52 27.84 -79.32
CA PHE A 928 -46.46 27.68 -80.43
C PHE A 928 -46.74 29.01 -81.16
N TRP A 929 -46.96 30.09 -80.40
CA TRP A 929 -47.24 31.43 -80.91
C TRP A 929 -45.98 32.26 -81.18
N ALA A 930 -44.89 31.99 -80.46
CA ALA A 930 -43.60 32.67 -80.60
C ALA A 930 -42.50 31.72 -81.10
N ARG A 931 -42.64 31.24 -82.35
CA ARG A 931 -41.92 30.09 -82.88
C ARG A 931 -40.67 30.38 -83.72
N VAL A 932 -40.37 31.65 -84.01
CA VAL A 932 -39.22 31.99 -84.88
C VAL A 932 -38.00 32.28 -83.99
N PRO A 933 -37.02 31.37 -83.88
CA PRO A 933 -35.84 31.59 -83.05
C PRO A 933 -34.91 32.62 -83.69
N ILE A 934 -34.39 33.56 -82.89
CA ILE A 934 -33.34 34.51 -83.28
C ILE A 934 -32.00 34.06 -82.73
N SER A 935 -31.96 33.78 -81.43
CA SER A 935 -30.72 33.43 -80.73
C SER A 935 -31.02 32.56 -79.52
N THR A 936 -30.04 31.78 -79.12
CA THR A 936 -30.03 31.09 -77.83
C THR A 936 -28.64 31.28 -77.24
N ARG A 937 -28.59 31.71 -75.99
CA ARG A 937 -27.35 31.91 -75.23
C ARG A 937 -27.52 31.24 -73.87
N SER A 938 -26.59 30.39 -73.50
CA SER A 938 -26.53 29.82 -72.15
C SER A 938 -25.30 30.38 -71.43
N VAL A 939 -25.45 30.68 -70.14
CA VAL A 939 -24.39 31.11 -69.24
C VAL A 939 -24.39 30.15 -68.06
N THR A 940 -23.27 29.45 -67.87
CA THR A 940 -23.05 28.60 -66.70
C THR A 940 -22.35 29.41 -65.62
N THR A 941 -22.82 29.33 -64.38
CA THR A 941 -22.24 30.00 -63.22
C THR A 941 -22.05 28.97 -62.11
N ASN A 942 -20.86 28.94 -61.51
CA ASN A 942 -20.63 28.13 -60.32
C ASN A 942 -21.33 28.80 -59.15
N ILE A 943 -22.12 28.04 -58.39
CA ILE A 943 -22.92 28.57 -57.27
C ILE A 943 -22.39 28.16 -55.90
N SER A 944 -21.24 27.47 -55.88
CA SER A 944 -20.54 27.12 -54.67
C SER A 944 -19.05 27.35 -54.84
N ASP A 945 -18.43 27.92 -53.82
CA ASP A 945 -16.96 27.94 -53.66
C ASP A 945 -16.42 26.55 -53.29
N LYS A 946 -17.31 25.56 -53.09
CA LYS A 946 -16.99 24.19 -52.71
C LYS A 946 -16.89 23.31 -53.96
N SER A 947 -15.75 22.61 -54.08
CA SER A 947 -15.55 21.59 -55.11
C SER A 947 -15.77 20.18 -54.54
N PHE A 948 -16.46 19.32 -55.28
CA PHE A 948 -16.73 17.92 -54.91
C PHE A 948 -16.06 16.98 -55.90
N ASP A 949 -14.74 17.10 -55.98
CA ASP A 949 -13.94 16.46 -57.01
C ASP A 949 -13.70 14.97 -56.74
N ALA A 950 -13.73 14.17 -57.79
CA ALA A 950 -13.24 12.80 -57.80
C ALA A 950 -11.86 12.78 -58.48
N ILE A 951 -10.82 12.54 -57.69
CA ILE A 951 -9.43 12.66 -58.12
C ILE A 951 -8.78 11.28 -58.11
N ILE A 952 -8.19 10.88 -59.23
CA ILE A 952 -7.23 9.77 -59.33
C ILE A 952 -5.90 10.35 -59.80
N GLN A 953 -4.85 10.24 -58.99
CA GLN A 953 -3.59 10.88 -59.33
C GLN A 953 -2.33 10.13 -58.88
N ALA A 954 -1.24 10.35 -59.62
CA ALA A 954 0.08 9.83 -59.27
C ALA A 954 1.17 10.88 -59.49
N GLY A 955 2.19 10.92 -58.63
CA GLY A 955 3.45 11.60 -58.95
C GLY A 955 4.25 10.86 -60.03
N GLY A 956 4.09 9.54 -60.11
CA GLY A 956 4.54 8.68 -61.20
C GLY A 956 3.47 8.44 -62.27
N ASN A 957 3.43 7.23 -62.82
CA ASN A 957 2.50 6.89 -63.90
C ASN A 957 1.13 6.50 -63.35
N VAL A 958 0.05 6.85 -64.05
CA VAL A 958 -1.30 6.33 -63.82
C VAL A 958 -1.63 5.30 -64.90
N SER A 959 -1.96 4.08 -64.49
CA SER A 959 -2.44 3.02 -65.38
C SER A 959 -3.81 2.51 -64.92
N LEU A 960 -4.86 2.80 -65.69
CA LEU A 960 -6.22 2.34 -65.44
C LEU A 960 -6.58 1.29 -66.48
N ASN A 961 -6.69 0.04 -66.06
CA ASN A 961 -7.03 -1.11 -66.90
C ASN A 961 -8.40 -1.65 -66.49
N ALA A 962 -9.43 -1.35 -67.28
CA ALA A 962 -10.80 -1.82 -67.08
C ALA A 962 -11.20 -2.84 -68.14
N GLY A 963 -11.66 -4.02 -67.72
CA GLY A 963 -12.21 -5.05 -68.61
C GLY A 963 -13.48 -4.61 -69.33
N GLU A 964 -14.20 -3.61 -68.80
CA GLU A 964 -15.39 -3.03 -69.40
C GLU A 964 -15.25 -1.52 -69.57
N THR A 965 -15.56 -0.73 -68.55
CA THR A 965 -15.76 0.72 -68.71
C THR A 965 -14.87 1.53 -67.79
N ILE A 966 -14.24 2.58 -68.33
CA ILE A 966 -13.65 3.67 -67.56
C ILE A 966 -14.56 4.89 -67.72
N ASN A 967 -15.10 5.36 -66.60
CA ASN A 967 -15.97 6.53 -66.55
C ASN A 967 -15.33 7.61 -65.67
N ASN A 968 -14.73 8.62 -66.31
CA ASN A 968 -14.23 9.84 -65.67
C ASN A 968 -15.21 10.98 -65.92
N SER A 969 -16.15 11.25 -65.02
CA SER A 969 -17.23 12.21 -65.28
C SER A 969 -17.60 13.10 -64.09
N ALA A 970 -18.29 14.20 -64.39
CA ALA A 970 -18.83 15.11 -63.40
C ALA A 970 -20.35 15.15 -63.50
N ILE A 971 -21.03 15.02 -62.37
CA ILE A 971 -22.47 15.28 -62.25
C ILE A 971 -22.66 16.80 -62.30
N ARG A 972 -23.46 17.26 -63.25
CA ARG A 972 -23.72 18.68 -63.56
C ARG A 972 -25.21 18.86 -63.83
N PRO A 973 -25.78 20.08 -63.66
CA PRO A 973 -27.08 20.37 -64.23
C PRO A 973 -27.02 20.21 -65.76
N PHE A 974 -28.10 19.71 -66.36
CA PHE A 974 -28.29 19.71 -67.81
C PHE A 974 -29.31 20.77 -68.22
N TYR A 975 -29.38 21.08 -69.51
CA TYR A 975 -30.40 21.97 -70.05
C TYR A 975 -31.47 21.12 -70.75
N GLU A 976 -32.72 21.22 -70.28
CA GLU A 976 -33.87 20.58 -70.93
C GLU A 976 -34.35 21.42 -72.13
N TYR A 977 -34.10 20.96 -73.36
CA TYR A 977 -34.55 21.64 -74.57
C TYR A 977 -36.01 21.30 -74.90
N VAL A 978 -36.92 22.25 -74.69
CA VAL A 978 -38.29 22.18 -75.22
C VAL A 978 -38.31 22.73 -76.66
N ALA A 979 -38.54 21.85 -77.63
CA ALA A 979 -38.67 22.19 -79.06
C ALA A 979 -40.07 22.68 -79.41
N ALA A 980 -40.21 23.59 -80.38
CA ALA A 980 -41.50 23.87 -81.01
C ALA A 980 -41.85 22.71 -81.97
N GLY A 981 -42.81 21.85 -81.59
CA GLY A 981 -43.21 20.69 -82.40
C GLY A 981 -43.73 21.06 -83.80
N ARG A 982 -43.52 20.19 -84.81
CA ARG A 982 -44.07 20.35 -86.18
C ARG A 982 -45.12 19.31 -86.55
N THR A 983 -46.27 19.84 -86.97
CA THR A 983 -47.16 19.51 -88.11
C THR A 983 -47.73 18.10 -88.32
N ARG A 984 -49.06 18.06 -88.55
CA ARG A 984 -49.84 16.92 -89.04
C ARG A 984 -49.37 16.44 -90.41
N ALA A 985 -48.48 15.44 -90.45
CA ALA A 985 -48.40 14.36 -91.44
C ALA A 985 -47.02 13.70 -91.33
N ASP A 986 -46.89 12.68 -90.47
CA ASP A 986 -45.95 11.56 -90.64
C ASP A 986 -46.23 10.51 -89.54
N THR A 987 -46.56 9.28 -89.96
CA THR A 987 -46.94 8.15 -89.10
C THR A 987 -45.78 7.21 -88.84
N GLY A 988 -44.77 7.68 -88.09
CA GLY A 988 -43.69 6.84 -87.56
C GLY A 988 -43.86 6.63 -86.05
N ALA A 989 -44.07 5.39 -85.61
CA ALA A 989 -44.08 5.04 -84.18
C ALA A 989 -42.64 4.95 -83.67
N GLY A 990 -42.19 6.02 -83.01
CA GLY A 990 -40.95 6.13 -82.26
C GLY A 990 -40.86 7.54 -81.70
N SER A 991 -40.57 7.71 -80.41
CA SER A 991 -40.50 9.01 -79.73
C SER A 991 -39.36 9.86 -80.30
N GLY A 992 -39.65 10.57 -81.39
CA GLY A 992 -38.73 11.48 -82.09
C GLY A 992 -38.52 12.80 -81.35
N TYR A 993 -38.12 12.75 -80.07
CA TYR A 993 -37.39 13.86 -79.48
C TYR A 993 -35.90 13.62 -79.76
N SER A 994 -35.38 14.37 -80.73
CA SER A 994 -33.94 14.51 -80.91
C SER A 994 -33.36 15.16 -79.65
N THR A 995 -32.88 14.37 -78.68
CA THR A 995 -31.85 14.80 -77.73
C THR A 995 -30.49 14.42 -78.30
N PRO A 996 -29.73 15.39 -78.84
CA PRO A 996 -28.31 15.26 -78.64
C PRO A 996 -27.61 16.57 -78.25
N VAL A 997 -26.46 16.34 -77.64
CA VAL A 997 -25.30 17.21 -77.47
C VAL A 997 -25.23 17.95 -76.13
N TYR A 998 -24.55 17.30 -75.19
CA TYR A 998 -23.90 17.94 -74.06
C TYR A 998 -22.69 18.75 -74.56
N VAL A 999 -22.80 20.08 -74.54
CA VAL A 999 -21.60 20.95 -74.49
C VAL A 999 -21.70 21.81 -73.24
N ASN A 1000 -21.32 21.24 -72.10
CA ASN A 1000 -20.80 22.06 -71.02
C ASN A 1000 -19.29 22.12 -71.26
N ALA A 1001 -18.84 23.12 -72.03
CA ALA A 1001 -17.42 23.40 -72.14
C ALA A 1001 -16.88 23.64 -70.73
N GLN A 1002 -15.75 23.02 -70.41
CA GLN A 1002 -15.00 23.28 -69.19
C GLN A 1002 -14.73 24.79 -69.07
N LEU A 1003 -15.14 25.38 -67.95
CA LEU A 1003 -14.75 26.75 -67.61
C LEU A 1003 -13.21 26.81 -67.51
N PRO A 1004 -12.55 27.89 -67.98
CA PRO A 1004 -11.12 28.08 -67.78
C PRO A 1004 -10.75 27.94 -66.29
N PRO A 1005 -9.59 27.35 -65.97
CA PRO A 1005 -9.12 27.28 -64.58
C PRO A 1005 -9.04 28.67 -63.95
N ASP A 1006 -9.40 28.75 -62.67
CA ASP A 1006 -9.18 29.95 -61.86
C ASP A 1006 -7.68 30.08 -61.56
N LEU A 1007 -7.01 30.98 -62.27
CA LEU A 1007 -5.57 31.24 -62.17
C LEU A 1007 -5.25 32.39 -61.20
N ALA A 1008 -6.22 32.91 -60.44
CA ALA A 1008 -6.00 34.03 -59.54
C ALA A 1008 -5.08 33.64 -58.36
N GLN A 1009 -4.18 34.55 -57.98
CA GLN A 1009 -3.39 34.43 -56.75
C GLN A 1009 -4.34 34.47 -55.54
N GLN A 1010 -4.33 33.43 -54.71
CA GLN A 1010 -5.29 33.28 -53.62
C GLN A 1010 -4.62 32.81 -52.33
N GLN A 1011 -5.10 33.35 -51.21
CA GLN A 1011 -4.84 32.83 -49.87
C GLN A 1011 -5.70 31.57 -49.66
N ILE A 1012 -5.12 30.52 -49.08
CA ILE A 1012 -5.84 29.31 -48.71
C ILE A 1012 -5.75 29.14 -47.21
N ASN A 1013 -6.79 29.60 -46.52
CA ASN A 1013 -6.95 29.31 -45.10
C ASN A 1013 -7.35 27.83 -44.94
N PRO A 1014 -6.50 26.97 -44.34
CA PRO A 1014 -6.83 25.56 -44.22
C PRO A 1014 -8.04 25.30 -43.31
N LEU A 1015 -8.37 26.23 -42.41
CA LEU A 1015 -9.54 26.14 -41.54
C LEU A 1015 -10.87 26.27 -42.29
N SER A 1016 -10.87 26.79 -43.51
CA SER A 1016 -12.08 26.91 -44.35
C SER A 1016 -12.25 25.75 -45.35
N LEU A 1017 -11.31 24.78 -45.37
CA LEU A 1017 -11.40 23.59 -46.22
C LEU A 1017 -12.41 22.58 -45.65
N GLN A 1018 -13.15 21.88 -46.51
CA GLN A 1018 -14.14 20.86 -46.08
C GLN A 1018 -13.55 19.69 -45.29
N GLY A 1019 -12.25 19.40 -45.45
CA GLY A 1019 -11.55 18.35 -44.71
C GLY A 1019 -11.08 18.78 -43.32
N PHE A 1020 -11.19 20.06 -42.97
CA PHE A 1020 -10.85 20.54 -41.64
C PHE A 1020 -12.01 20.27 -40.68
N THR A 1021 -11.84 19.26 -39.84
CA THR A 1021 -12.68 19.01 -38.68
C THR A 1021 -11.80 18.90 -37.45
N LEU A 1022 -12.21 19.53 -36.34
CA LEU A 1022 -11.54 19.30 -35.08
C LEU A 1022 -11.69 17.84 -34.67
N PRO A 1023 -10.64 17.20 -34.14
CA PRO A 1023 -10.76 15.84 -33.61
C PRO A 1023 -11.87 15.77 -32.57
N THR A 1024 -12.78 14.81 -32.73
CA THR A 1024 -13.97 14.65 -31.88
C THR A 1024 -13.81 13.58 -30.80
N GLY A 1025 -12.70 12.82 -30.80
CA GLY A 1025 -12.40 11.75 -29.85
C GLY A 1025 -10.91 11.59 -29.53
N GLN A 1026 -10.59 10.78 -28.51
CA GLN A 1026 -9.21 10.57 -28.03
C GLN A 1026 -8.44 9.50 -28.82
N ASN A 1027 -9.16 8.66 -29.57
CA ASN A 1027 -8.61 7.45 -30.18
C ASN A 1027 -8.24 7.61 -31.67
N GLY A 1028 -8.47 8.79 -32.24
CA GLY A 1028 -8.14 9.08 -33.64
C GLY A 1028 -6.63 9.29 -33.87
N LEU A 1029 -6.28 9.53 -35.13
CA LEU A 1029 -4.92 9.87 -35.55
C LEU A 1029 -4.40 11.16 -34.89
N PHE A 1030 -5.32 12.10 -34.66
CA PHE A 1030 -5.10 13.37 -33.97
C PHE A 1030 -6.13 13.53 -32.86
N ARG A 1031 -5.78 14.30 -31.82
CA ARG A 1031 -6.63 14.57 -30.65
C ARG A 1031 -6.43 16.01 -30.17
N LEU A 1032 -7.41 16.56 -29.45
CA LEU A 1032 -7.21 17.85 -28.78
C LEU A 1032 -6.24 17.68 -27.59
N SER A 1033 -5.30 18.60 -27.46
CA SER A 1033 -4.32 18.56 -26.37
C SER A 1033 -5.00 18.78 -25.02
N GLY A 1034 -4.61 18.01 -24.00
CA GLY A 1034 -5.20 18.07 -22.65
C GLY A 1034 -6.44 17.20 -22.43
N GLN A 1035 -7.09 16.70 -23.49
CA GLN A 1035 -8.09 15.62 -23.36
C GLN A 1035 -7.38 14.30 -23.05
N GLY A 1036 -7.75 13.66 -21.93
CA GLY A 1036 -7.08 12.47 -21.37
C GLY A 1036 -6.43 12.70 -20.00
N SER A 1037 -6.30 13.96 -19.56
CA SER A 1037 -5.93 14.30 -18.17
C SER A 1037 -7.17 14.54 -17.31
N THR A 1038 -8.06 13.54 -17.23
CA THR A 1038 -9.11 13.55 -16.21
C THR A 1038 -8.54 12.95 -14.93
N THR A 1039 -8.20 13.85 -14.02
CA THR A 1039 -8.21 13.69 -12.56
C THR A 1039 -8.94 12.45 -12.04
N GLN A 1040 -8.21 11.38 -11.69
CA GLN A 1040 -8.37 10.51 -10.49
C GLN A 1040 -7.48 9.25 -10.61
N ALA A 1041 -6.16 9.40 -10.50
CA ALA A 1041 -5.25 8.29 -10.14
C ALA A 1041 -3.98 8.79 -9.41
N SER A 1042 -3.94 10.04 -8.95
CA SER A 1042 -2.71 10.71 -8.52
C SER A 1042 -2.31 10.46 -7.06
N ASN A 1043 -2.66 9.31 -6.47
CA ASN A 1043 -2.15 8.94 -5.13
C ASN A 1043 -1.50 7.55 -5.08
N GLN A 1044 -1.18 6.93 -6.22
CA GLN A 1044 -0.24 5.81 -6.25
C GLN A 1044 1.05 6.25 -6.95
N PRO A 1045 2.24 6.02 -6.35
CA PRO A 1045 3.49 6.25 -7.05
C PRO A 1045 3.51 5.39 -8.32
N PRO A 1046 4.11 5.86 -9.43
CA PRO A 1046 4.31 5.02 -10.60
C PRO A 1046 5.06 3.76 -10.19
N LEU A 1047 4.43 2.60 -10.38
CA LEU A 1047 5.05 1.30 -10.15
C LEU A 1047 6.25 1.18 -11.11
N PRO A 1048 7.47 0.95 -10.63
CA PRO A 1048 8.64 0.75 -11.49
C PRO A 1048 8.41 -0.44 -12.42
N GLY A 1049 8.59 -0.25 -13.72
CA GLY A 1049 8.50 -1.32 -14.71
C GLY A 1049 7.35 -1.13 -15.70
N LEU A 1050 6.13 -0.83 -15.25
CA LEU A 1050 4.98 -0.74 -16.15
C LEU A 1050 5.04 0.49 -17.07
N LEU A 1051 5.00 0.26 -18.39
CA LEU A 1051 4.95 1.32 -19.40
C LEU A 1051 3.65 2.14 -19.24
N ASP A 1052 3.77 3.30 -18.60
CA ASP A 1052 2.80 4.37 -18.68
C ASP A 1052 2.86 4.99 -20.07
N THR A 1053 2.05 4.43 -20.97
CA THR A 1053 1.85 4.95 -22.32
C THR A 1053 0.83 6.09 -22.34
N SER A 1054 0.50 6.71 -21.20
CA SER A 1054 -0.23 7.98 -21.20
C SER A 1054 0.67 9.02 -21.87
N GLY A 1055 0.39 9.25 -23.16
CA GLY A 1055 1.24 10.09 -23.97
C GLY A 1055 1.41 11.45 -23.34
N ARG A 1056 2.66 11.93 -23.32
CA ARG A 1056 3.02 13.26 -22.83
C ARG A 1056 2.30 14.30 -23.68
N SER A 1057 1.14 14.75 -23.24
CA SER A 1057 0.47 15.89 -23.86
C SER A 1057 1.22 17.15 -23.50
N SER A 1058 1.43 18.02 -24.49
CA SER A 1058 1.99 19.36 -24.37
C SER A 1058 0.89 20.40 -24.65
N PRO A 1059 -0.19 20.46 -23.85
CA PRO A 1059 -1.35 21.33 -24.11
C PRO A 1059 -1.02 22.82 -24.09
N GLN A 1060 0.14 23.18 -23.54
CA GLN A 1060 0.66 24.54 -23.57
C GLN A 1060 1.21 24.94 -24.96
N LYS A 1061 1.64 23.96 -25.79
CA LYS A 1061 2.34 24.21 -27.06
C LYS A 1061 1.44 24.04 -28.29
N TYR A 1062 0.54 23.06 -28.27
CA TYR A 1062 -0.32 22.70 -29.40
C TYR A 1062 -1.77 22.58 -28.98
N LEU A 1063 -2.73 22.97 -29.84
CA LEU A 1063 -4.16 22.71 -29.65
C LEU A 1063 -4.55 21.30 -30.10
N ILE A 1064 -3.93 20.80 -31.16
CA ILE A 1064 -4.12 19.45 -31.71
C ILE A 1064 -2.79 18.69 -31.69
N GLU A 1065 -2.79 17.47 -31.18
CA GLU A 1065 -1.62 16.60 -31.09
C GLU A 1065 -1.85 15.32 -31.88
N THR A 1066 -0.78 14.82 -32.48
CA THR A 1066 -0.73 13.48 -33.07
C THR A 1066 -0.83 12.44 -31.96
N ASN A 1067 -1.46 11.31 -32.29
CA ASN A 1067 -1.54 10.17 -31.38
C ASN A 1067 -0.12 9.77 -30.91
N PRO A 1068 0.14 9.73 -29.59
CA PRO A 1068 1.46 9.44 -29.01
C PRO A 1068 2.11 8.16 -29.54
N LEU A 1069 1.28 7.16 -29.87
CA LEU A 1069 1.72 5.90 -30.47
C LEU A 1069 2.53 6.09 -31.76
N LEU A 1070 2.33 7.20 -32.47
CA LEU A 1070 3.03 7.51 -33.73
C LEU A 1070 4.20 8.47 -33.53
N THR A 1071 4.08 9.42 -32.60
CA THR A 1071 5.16 10.39 -32.34
C THR A 1071 6.37 9.75 -31.67
N ASP A 1072 6.18 8.66 -30.92
CA ASP A 1072 7.28 7.89 -30.34
C ASP A 1072 8.06 7.08 -31.39
N LEU A 1073 7.44 6.81 -32.55
CA LEU A 1073 8.03 6.02 -33.64
C LEU A 1073 8.76 6.88 -34.67
N LYS A 1074 8.25 8.08 -34.98
CA LYS A 1074 8.85 9.03 -35.92
C LYS A 1074 8.64 10.46 -35.44
N GLN A 1075 9.72 11.24 -35.38
CA GLN A 1075 9.62 12.69 -35.18
C GLN A 1075 9.28 13.38 -36.50
N PHE A 1076 8.22 14.20 -36.47
CA PHE A 1076 7.78 14.96 -37.64
C PHE A 1076 8.22 16.42 -37.52
N MET A 1077 8.80 16.95 -38.60
CA MET A 1077 9.15 18.36 -38.72
C MET A 1077 7.90 19.25 -38.57
N SER A 1078 8.01 20.33 -37.81
CA SER A 1078 6.92 21.27 -37.54
C SER A 1078 7.30 22.69 -37.93
N SER A 1079 6.34 23.61 -37.77
CA SER A 1079 6.53 25.05 -37.86
C SER A 1079 7.54 25.60 -36.83
N ASP A 1080 8.02 24.79 -35.86
CA ASP A 1080 9.22 25.09 -35.06
C ASP A 1080 10.39 25.48 -35.98
N TYR A 1081 10.53 24.81 -37.13
CA TYR A 1081 11.57 25.10 -38.12
C TYR A 1081 11.45 26.53 -38.69
N LEU A 1082 10.24 26.94 -39.10
CA LEU A 1082 9.99 28.29 -39.59
C LEU A 1082 10.22 29.33 -38.49
N LEU A 1083 9.65 29.13 -37.30
CA LEU A 1083 9.76 30.07 -36.17
C LEU A 1083 11.22 30.29 -35.74
N SER A 1084 12.01 29.22 -35.62
CA SER A 1084 13.44 29.31 -35.32
C SER A 1084 14.22 30.08 -36.39
N ASN A 1085 13.97 29.81 -37.68
CA ASN A 1085 14.64 30.52 -38.77
C ASN A 1085 14.22 32.00 -38.89
N LEU A 1086 13.04 32.36 -38.36
CA LEU A 1086 12.57 33.75 -38.27
C LEU A 1086 13.07 34.48 -37.01
N GLY A 1087 13.82 33.81 -36.11
CA GLY A 1087 14.39 34.37 -34.89
C GLY A 1087 13.50 34.29 -33.64
N TYR A 1088 12.43 33.51 -33.65
CA TYR A 1088 11.54 33.30 -32.51
C TYR A 1088 11.90 32.01 -31.76
N ASP A 1089 11.73 31.99 -30.43
CA ASP A 1089 11.82 30.77 -29.62
C ASP A 1089 10.51 29.95 -29.76
N PRO A 1090 10.54 28.77 -30.38
CA PRO A 1090 9.33 27.97 -30.57
C PRO A 1090 8.75 27.36 -29.29
N GLN A 1091 9.48 27.40 -28.16
CA GLN A 1091 8.98 26.99 -26.85
C GLN A 1091 8.27 28.12 -26.10
N ALA A 1092 8.57 29.38 -26.44
CA ALA A 1092 7.96 30.58 -25.85
C ALA A 1092 6.93 31.26 -26.78
N SER A 1093 6.75 30.75 -28.01
CA SER A 1093 5.81 31.28 -28.99
C SER A 1093 4.35 31.01 -28.62
N ALA A 1094 3.42 31.75 -29.23
CA ALA A 1094 1.99 31.48 -29.10
C ALA A 1094 1.65 30.02 -29.44
N LYS A 1095 0.60 29.50 -28.80
CA LYS A 1095 0.09 28.13 -29.02
C LYS A 1095 -0.18 27.90 -30.51
N ARG A 1096 0.18 26.74 -31.03
CA ARG A 1096 -0.04 26.41 -32.45
C ARG A 1096 -1.27 25.54 -32.64
N LEU A 1097 -1.82 25.59 -33.85
CA LEU A 1097 -2.97 24.78 -34.20
C LEU A 1097 -2.70 23.29 -34.00
N GLY A 1098 -1.53 22.80 -34.43
CA GLY A 1098 -1.13 21.43 -34.13
C GLY A 1098 0.36 21.17 -34.20
N ASP A 1099 0.74 19.92 -33.95
CA ASP A 1099 2.14 19.46 -34.03
C ASP A 1099 2.58 19.16 -35.48
N GLY A 1100 3.85 18.78 -35.66
CA GLY A 1100 4.46 18.74 -36.99
C GLY A 1100 3.78 17.81 -37.99
N PHE A 1101 3.28 16.66 -37.54
CA PHE A 1101 2.58 15.75 -38.44
C PHE A 1101 1.20 16.30 -38.83
N TYR A 1102 0.47 16.86 -37.86
CA TYR A 1102 -0.80 17.53 -38.13
C TYR A 1102 -0.64 18.69 -39.10
N GLU A 1103 0.37 19.56 -38.90
CA GLU A 1103 0.65 20.71 -39.76
C GLU A 1103 1.03 20.27 -41.19
N GLN A 1104 1.85 19.22 -41.34
CA GLN A 1104 2.18 18.67 -42.67
C GLN A 1104 0.93 18.19 -43.40
N LYS A 1105 0.04 17.43 -42.74
CA LYS A 1105 -1.20 16.94 -43.34
C LYS A 1105 -2.15 18.09 -43.69
N LEU A 1106 -2.24 19.11 -42.84
CA LEU A 1106 -3.07 20.28 -43.06
C LEU A 1106 -2.64 21.04 -44.35
N ILE A 1107 -1.33 21.19 -44.56
CA ILE A 1107 -0.80 21.84 -45.77
C ILE A 1107 -0.93 20.94 -47.00
N GLN A 1108 -0.74 19.62 -46.85
CA GLN A 1108 -0.99 18.66 -47.94
C GLN A 1108 -2.43 18.74 -48.46
N GLN A 1109 -3.40 18.86 -47.55
CA GLN A 1109 -4.81 19.04 -47.91
C GLN A 1109 -5.04 20.39 -48.61
N ALA A 1110 -4.41 21.47 -48.14
CA ALA A 1110 -4.51 22.80 -48.76
C ALA A 1110 -3.92 22.84 -50.18
N VAL A 1111 -2.79 22.17 -50.42
CA VAL A 1111 -2.18 22.04 -51.75
C VAL A 1111 -3.10 21.25 -52.67
N THR A 1112 -3.53 20.06 -52.24
CA THR A 1112 -4.40 19.18 -53.05
C THR A 1112 -5.70 19.85 -53.44
N ALA A 1113 -6.32 20.59 -52.51
CA ALA A 1113 -7.57 21.31 -52.75
C ALA A 1113 -7.50 22.39 -53.84
N ARG A 1114 -6.31 22.93 -54.14
CA ARG A 1114 -6.14 24.02 -55.12
C ARG A 1114 -5.41 23.64 -56.39
N THR A 1115 -4.34 22.86 -56.29
CA THR A 1115 -3.55 22.48 -57.46
C THR A 1115 -4.11 21.23 -58.14
N GLY A 1116 -5.01 20.50 -57.46
CA GLY A 1116 -5.43 19.15 -57.84
C GLY A 1116 -4.32 18.10 -57.65
N GLN A 1117 -3.08 18.53 -57.38
CA GLN A 1117 -1.90 17.70 -57.21
C GLN A 1117 -1.62 17.40 -55.74
N ARG A 1118 -1.20 16.18 -55.41
CA ARG A 1118 -0.77 15.84 -54.04
C ARG A 1118 0.43 16.68 -53.58
N PHE A 1119 1.33 17.02 -54.51
CA PHE A 1119 2.53 17.82 -54.24
C PHE A 1119 2.68 18.92 -55.29
N ILE A 1120 3.30 20.03 -54.90
CA ILE A 1120 3.83 21.03 -55.84
C ILE A 1120 5.04 20.45 -56.62
N ASP A 1121 5.26 20.96 -57.82
CA ASP A 1121 6.27 20.45 -58.76
C ASP A 1121 7.67 20.28 -58.12
N GLY A 1122 8.25 19.10 -58.30
CA GLY A 1122 9.59 18.75 -57.80
C GLY A 1122 9.63 18.19 -56.37
N GLN A 1123 8.51 18.12 -55.66
CA GLN A 1123 8.42 17.53 -54.32
C GLN A 1123 7.77 16.14 -54.35
N THR A 1124 8.19 15.23 -53.46
CA THR A 1124 7.72 13.83 -53.43
C THR A 1124 7.35 13.34 -52.03
N SER A 1125 7.28 14.22 -51.02
CA SER A 1125 6.81 13.87 -49.68
C SER A 1125 6.24 15.09 -48.95
N ASP A 1126 5.35 14.85 -47.99
CA ASP A 1126 4.70 15.92 -47.21
C ASP A 1126 5.74 16.74 -46.43
N GLU A 1127 6.73 16.05 -45.87
CA GLU A 1127 7.86 16.65 -45.15
C GLU A 1127 8.73 17.55 -46.05
N ALA A 1128 9.06 17.09 -47.27
CA ALA A 1128 9.86 17.86 -48.23
C ALA A 1128 9.10 19.09 -48.74
N MET A 1129 7.81 18.92 -49.05
CA MET A 1129 6.95 20.01 -49.49
C MET A 1129 6.78 21.08 -48.40
N PHE A 1130 6.48 20.67 -47.17
CA PHE A 1130 6.30 21.61 -46.08
C PHE A 1130 7.59 22.40 -45.80
N LYS A 1131 8.75 21.73 -45.83
CA LYS A 1131 10.05 22.39 -45.72
C LYS A 1131 10.34 23.36 -46.87
N TYR A 1132 10.01 22.98 -48.11
CA TYR A 1132 10.18 23.83 -49.28
C TYR A 1132 9.36 25.14 -49.13
N LEU A 1133 8.09 25.02 -48.76
CA LEU A 1133 7.21 26.17 -48.53
C LEU A 1133 7.70 27.08 -47.39
N MET A 1134 8.20 26.51 -46.29
CA MET A 1134 8.78 27.27 -45.18
C MET A 1134 10.08 27.99 -45.57
N ASN A 1135 10.95 27.36 -46.37
CA ASN A 1135 12.18 28.00 -46.85
C ASN A 1135 11.88 29.21 -47.73
N ASN A 1136 10.92 29.09 -48.64
CA ASN A 1136 10.47 30.21 -49.47
C ASN A 1136 9.88 31.33 -48.60
N ALA A 1137 9.10 30.99 -47.56
CA ALA A 1137 8.56 31.95 -46.62
C ALA A 1137 9.64 32.75 -45.87
N VAL A 1138 10.72 32.08 -45.44
CA VAL A 1138 11.88 32.73 -44.81
C VAL A 1138 12.56 33.68 -45.79
N ALA A 1139 12.73 33.29 -47.06
CA ALA A 1139 13.32 34.13 -48.10
C ALA A 1139 12.45 35.37 -48.41
N SER A 1140 11.13 35.23 -48.43
CA SER A 1140 10.20 36.33 -48.72
C SER A 1140 9.93 37.28 -47.54
N LYS A 1141 10.35 36.95 -46.31
CA LYS A 1141 10.07 37.73 -45.10
C LYS A 1141 10.52 39.20 -45.24
N ASP A 1142 11.81 39.40 -45.52
CA ASP A 1142 12.41 40.73 -45.54
C ASP A 1142 12.05 41.50 -46.82
N GLU A 1143 11.89 40.78 -47.94
CA GLU A 1143 11.51 41.35 -49.24
C GLU A 1143 10.09 41.95 -49.24
N LEU A 1144 9.14 41.28 -48.55
CA LEU A 1144 7.73 41.68 -48.52
C LEU A 1144 7.28 42.26 -47.17
N ASN A 1145 8.21 42.44 -46.22
CA ASN A 1145 7.95 42.94 -44.86
C ASN A 1145 6.83 42.16 -44.13
N LEU A 1146 6.92 40.83 -44.15
CA LEU A 1146 5.91 39.95 -43.57
C LEU A 1146 5.95 39.95 -42.04
N GLN A 1147 4.79 39.99 -41.38
CA GLN A 1147 4.65 39.94 -39.92
C GLN A 1147 4.04 38.62 -39.44
N LEU A 1148 4.63 38.01 -38.42
CA LEU A 1148 4.13 36.77 -37.81
C LEU A 1148 2.73 37.00 -37.19
N GLY A 1149 1.78 36.11 -37.46
CA GLY A 1149 0.43 36.17 -36.92
C GLY A 1149 -0.53 37.08 -37.70
N VAL A 1150 -0.09 37.71 -38.80
CA VAL A 1150 -0.88 38.61 -39.65
C VAL A 1150 -1.01 38.03 -41.06
N SER A 1151 -2.22 38.04 -41.63
CA SER A 1151 -2.48 37.62 -43.01
C SER A 1151 -1.83 38.57 -44.03
N LEU A 1152 -1.37 38.04 -45.16
CA LEU A 1152 -0.78 38.84 -46.24
C LEU A 1152 -1.87 39.68 -46.93
N THR A 1153 -1.54 40.93 -47.29
CA THR A 1153 -2.43 41.76 -48.12
C THR A 1153 -2.45 41.29 -49.57
N SER A 1154 -3.49 41.65 -50.33
CA SER A 1154 -3.58 41.31 -51.76
C SER A 1154 -2.35 41.77 -52.56
N GLU A 1155 -1.73 42.90 -52.20
CA GLU A 1155 -0.49 43.38 -52.82
C GLU A 1155 0.72 42.51 -52.48
N GLN A 1156 0.83 42.04 -51.23
CA GLN A 1156 1.90 41.12 -50.81
C GLN A 1156 1.75 39.75 -51.47
N VAL A 1157 0.52 39.24 -51.55
CA VAL A 1157 0.21 38.00 -52.27
C VAL A 1157 0.55 38.14 -53.76
N ALA A 1158 0.25 39.30 -54.35
CA ALA A 1158 0.55 39.55 -55.75
C ALA A 1158 2.05 39.63 -56.08
N ALA A 1159 2.85 40.05 -55.11
CA ALA A 1159 4.31 40.15 -55.22
C ALA A 1159 5.06 38.83 -54.95
N LEU A 1160 4.36 37.74 -54.59
CA LEU A 1160 4.99 36.45 -54.36
C LEU A 1160 5.57 35.85 -55.65
N THR A 1161 6.84 35.47 -55.59
CA THR A 1161 7.55 34.79 -56.69
C THR A 1161 7.60 33.27 -56.54
N HIS A 1162 7.35 32.76 -55.33
CA HIS A 1162 7.32 31.33 -55.00
C HIS A 1162 6.19 31.04 -54.01
N ASP A 1163 5.69 29.79 -53.99
CA ASP A 1163 4.70 29.38 -53.00
C ASP A 1163 5.31 29.36 -51.60
N ILE A 1164 4.55 29.83 -50.62
CA ILE A 1164 4.98 29.92 -49.23
C ILE A 1164 3.94 29.34 -48.28
N VAL A 1165 4.39 28.97 -47.08
CA VAL A 1165 3.50 28.77 -45.92
C VAL A 1165 3.82 29.82 -44.85
N TRP A 1166 2.80 30.52 -44.35
CA TRP A 1166 2.96 31.59 -43.37
C TRP A 1166 2.09 31.35 -42.13
N MET A 1167 2.56 31.74 -40.94
CA MET A 1167 1.80 31.52 -39.69
C MET A 1167 0.91 32.72 -39.37
N GLU A 1168 -0.40 32.49 -39.24
CA GLU A 1168 -1.42 33.50 -38.95
C GLU A 1168 -2.14 33.22 -37.62
N ASN A 1169 -2.60 34.28 -36.94
CA ASN A 1169 -3.43 34.12 -35.76
C ASN A 1169 -4.87 33.75 -36.15
N ALA A 1170 -5.41 32.71 -35.52
CA ALA A 1170 -6.83 32.36 -35.62
C ALA A 1170 -7.38 31.96 -34.25
N THR A 1171 -8.68 32.21 -34.05
CA THR A 1171 -9.41 31.69 -32.91
C THR A 1171 -10.00 30.32 -33.29
N VAL A 1172 -9.54 29.25 -32.67
CA VAL A 1172 -10.05 27.89 -32.90
C VAL A 1172 -10.46 27.28 -31.56
N ASN A 1173 -11.72 26.82 -31.46
CA ASN A 1173 -12.30 26.28 -30.23
C ASN A 1173 -12.17 27.22 -29.00
N GLY A 1174 -12.24 28.53 -29.19
CA GLY A 1174 -12.12 29.54 -28.12
C GLY A 1174 -10.67 29.87 -27.72
N GLU A 1175 -9.66 29.22 -28.30
CA GLU A 1175 -8.25 29.50 -28.06
C GLU A 1175 -7.60 30.28 -29.21
N GLN A 1176 -6.65 31.17 -28.91
CA GLN A 1176 -5.82 31.85 -29.91
C GLN A 1176 -4.66 30.94 -30.31
N VAL A 1177 -4.58 30.59 -31.59
CA VAL A 1177 -3.52 29.73 -32.11
C VAL A 1177 -2.87 30.30 -33.37
N LEU A 1178 -1.59 29.99 -33.58
CA LEU A 1178 -0.89 30.17 -34.84
C LEU A 1178 -1.22 29.01 -35.79
N VAL A 1179 -1.71 29.35 -36.99
CA VAL A 1179 -2.14 28.42 -38.04
C VAL A 1179 -1.21 28.56 -39.24
N PRO A 1180 -0.65 27.47 -39.79
CA PRO A 1180 0.08 27.53 -41.06
C PRO A 1180 -0.91 27.71 -42.21
N VAL A 1181 -0.77 28.78 -42.99
CA VAL A 1181 -1.63 29.17 -44.11
C VAL A 1181 -0.84 29.13 -45.41
N LEU A 1182 -1.41 28.52 -46.45
CA LEU A 1182 -0.78 28.38 -47.76
C LEU A 1182 -1.07 29.60 -48.65
N TYR A 1183 -0.02 30.13 -49.28
CA TYR A 1183 -0.10 31.18 -50.28
C TYR A 1183 0.59 30.74 -51.57
N LEU A 1184 -0.14 30.85 -52.69
CA LEU A 1184 0.32 30.41 -53.99
C LEU A 1184 0.79 31.60 -54.85
N ALA A 1185 2.02 31.52 -55.37
CA ALA A 1185 2.55 32.48 -56.35
C ALA A 1185 2.03 32.19 -57.76
N ASN A 1186 2.33 33.08 -58.73
CA ASN A 1186 1.77 33.07 -60.08
C ASN A 1186 1.93 31.70 -60.79
N ALA A 1187 0.89 31.27 -61.50
CA ALA A 1187 0.68 29.87 -61.89
C ALA A 1187 0.95 29.60 -63.38
N ASP A 1188 2.05 28.94 -63.69
CA ASP A 1188 2.14 28.08 -64.87
C ASP A 1188 1.72 26.65 -64.46
N ASN A 1189 0.94 25.95 -65.29
CA ASN A 1189 0.58 24.53 -65.14
C ASN A 1189 -0.36 24.10 -63.99
N ARG A 1190 -1.06 25.00 -63.27
CA ARG A 1190 -2.00 24.62 -62.19
C ARG A 1190 -3.44 24.54 -62.71
N LEU A 1191 -4.08 23.38 -62.57
CA LEU A 1191 -5.48 23.18 -62.96
C LEU A 1191 -6.26 22.66 -61.75
N ALA A 1192 -7.14 23.48 -61.18
CA ALA A 1192 -8.09 22.99 -60.19
C ALA A 1192 -9.02 21.96 -60.85
N ALA A 1193 -9.29 20.86 -60.15
CA ALA A 1193 -10.21 19.84 -60.66
C ALA A 1193 -11.61 20.43 -60.86
N ASN A 1194 -12.27 20.04 -61.96
CA ASN A 1194 -13.58 20.53 -62.35
C ASN A 1194 -14.63 19.41 -62.32
N GLY A 1195 -14.68 18.66 -61.22
CA GLY A 1195 -15.53 17.49 -61.05
C GLY A 1195 -14.70 16.22 -61.03
N ALA A 1196 -14.22 15.70 -62.16
CA ALA A 1196 -13.40 14.48 -62.15
C ALA A 1196 -12.04 14.72 -62.82
N LEU A 1197 -10.97 14.27 -62.15
CA LEU A 1197 -9.58 14.43 -62.59
C LEU A 1197 -8.86 13.09 -62.56
N VAL A 1198 -8.22 12.73 -63.67
CA VAL A 1198 -7.19 11.68 -63.72
C VAL A 1198 -5.89 12.31 -64.17
N GLN A 1199 -4.83 12.22 -63.37
CA GLN A 1199 -3.53 12.82 -63.74
C GLN A 1199 -2.29 12.05 -63.29
N GLY A 1200 -1.23 12.12 -64.08
CA GLY A 1200 0.08 11.58 -63.71
C GLY A 1200 1.20 12.02 -64.65
N LYS A 1201 2.38 11.43 -64.49
CA LYS A 1201 3.50 11.63 -65.42
C LYS A 1201 3.16 11.10 -66.80
N ASP A 1202 2.91 9.79 -66.88
CA ASP A 1202 2.30 9.15 -68.03
C ASP A 1202 0.92 8.60 -67.61
N VAL A 1203 -0.11 8.79 -68.42
CA VAL A 1203 -1.47 8.31 -68.17
C VAL A 1203 -1.84 7.27 -69.24
N THR A 1204 -2.10 6.04 -68.81
CA THR A 1204 -2.54 4.94 -69.69
C THR A 1204 -3.92 4.47 -69.27
N LEU A 1205 -4.88 4.51 -70.20
CA LEU A 1205 -6.26 4.11 -70.00
C LEU A 1205 -6.59 2.98 -70.98
N ILE A 1206 -6.95 1.81 -70.47
CA ILE A 1206 -7.35 0.65 -71.29
C ILE A 1206 -8.76 0.27 -70.85
N ALA A 1207 -9.75 0.44 -71.73
CA ALA A 1207 -11.15 0.05 -71.49
C ALA A 1207 -11.58 -1.02 -72.50
N GLY A 1208 -12.00 -2.19 -72.03
CA GLY A 1208 -12.44 -3.29 -72.90
C GLY A 1208 -13.76 -3.02 -73.65
N LYS A 1209 -14.58 -2.08 -73.16
CA LYS A 1209 -15.78 -1.54 -73.83
C LYS A 1209 -15.63 -0.04 -74.00
N ASP A 1210 -16.03 0.76 -73.01
CA ASP A 1210 -16.20 2.22 -73.18
C ASP A 1210 -15.23 3.03 -72.33
N LEU A 1211 -14.59 4.03 -72.94
CA LEU A 1211 -13.85 5.10 -72.25
C LEU A 1211 -14.68 6.39 -72.34
N VAL A 1212 -15.32 6.76 -71.23
CA VAL A 1212 -16.11 7.98 -71.12
C VAL A 1212 -15.36 8.99 -70.28
N ASN A 1213 -14.98 10.12 -70.89
CA ASN A 1213 -14.41 11.28 -70.22
C ASN A 1213 -15.34 12.49 -70.35
N ALA A 1214 -15.82 13.02 -69.23
CA ALA A 1214 -16.51 14.31 -69.11
C ALA A 1214 -15.86 15.22 -68.05
N GLY A 1215 -14.69 14.83 -67.56
CA GLY A 1215 -13.83 15.59 -66.66
C GLY A 1215 -12.49 15.92 -67.32
N THR A 1216 -11.42 15.98 -66.54
CA THR A 1216 -10.06 16.23 -67.01
C THR A 1216 -9.22 14.95 -66.99
N LEU A 1217 -8.54 14.65 -68.10
CA LEU A 1217 -7.45 13.67 -68.19
C LEU A 1217 -6.16 14.42 -68.51
N ARG A 1218 -5.12 14.30 -67.69
CA ARG A 1218 -3.90 15.09 -67.84
C ARG A 1218 -2.63 14.27 -67.64
N ALA A 1219 -1.72 14.31 -68.59
CA ALA A 1219 -0.37 13.75 -68.43
C ALA A 1219 0.69 14.84 -68.57
N SER A 1220 1.66 14.91 -67.66
CA SER A 1220 2.78 15.85 -67.82
C SER A 1220 3.75 15.43 -68.93
N ASN A 1221 3.73 14.15 -69.33
CA ASN A 1221 4.50 13.60 -70.44
C ASN A 1221 3.58 12.95 -71.51
N ASN A 1222 3.22 11.67 -71.40
CA ASN A 1222 2.41 10.98 -72.41
C ASN A 1222 1.02 10.55 -71.89
N LEU A 1223 -0.01 10.70 -72.73
CA LEU A 1223 -1.35 10.16 -72.47
C LEU A 1223 -1.73 9.17 -73.58
N SER A 1224 -2.10 7.95 -73.20
CA SER A 1224 -2.62 6.91 -74.09
C SER A 1224 -3.97 6.39 -73.59
N GLY A 1225 -4.98 6.39 -74.45
CA GLY A 1225 -6.30 5.83 -74.18
C GLY A 1225 -6.73 4.85 -75.25
N VAL A 1226 -7.14 3.64 -74.87
CA VAL A 1226 -7.67 2.61 -75.76
C VAL A 1226 -9.06 2.18 -75.28
N ALA A 1227 -10.05 2.21 -76.16
CA ALA A 1227 -11.41 1.72 -75.91
C ALA A 1227 -11.78 0.62 -76.92
N GLY A 1228 -12.39 -0.47 -76.45
CA GLY A 1228 -12.83 -1.57 -77.31
C GLY A 1228 -14.11 -1.28 -78.12
N ASN A 1229 -14.95 -0.35 -77.67
CA ASN A 1229 -16.18 0.09 -78.32
C ASN A 1229 -16.18 1.61 -78.52
N ASN A 1230 -16.58 2.39 -77.50
CA ASN A 1230 -16.74 3.84 -77.63
C ASN A 1230 -15.69 4.61 -76.83
N LEU A 1231 -15.07 5.60 -77.46
CA LEU A 1231 -14.29 6.63 -76.78
C LEU A 1231 -15.08 7.95 -76.85
N VAL A 1232 -15.68 8.34 -75.73
CA VAL A 1232 -16.52 9.54 -75.62
C VAL A 1232 -15.78 10.58 -74.78
N ASN A 1233 -15.27 11.63 -75.42
CA ASN A 1233 -14.65 12.76 -74.73
C ASN A 1233 -15.53 14.02 -74.82
N MET A 1234 -15.96 14.51 -73.66
CA MET A 1234 -16.75 15.73 -73.45
C MET A 1234 -16.04 16.73 -72.51
N GLY A 1235 -14.84 16.39 -72.03
CA GLY A 1235 -14.01 17.24 -71.16
C GLY A 1235 -12.61 17.48 -71.72
N LEU A 1236 -11.67 17.89 -70.86
CA LEU A 1236 -10.28 18.16 -71.24
C LEU A 1236 -9.46 16.88 -71.29
N VAL A 1237 -8.66 16.75 -72.35
CA VAL A 1237 -7.59 15.75 -72.45
C VAL A 1237 -6.32 16.50 -72.84
N GLU A 1238 -5.30 16.41 -71.99
CA GLU A 1238 -4.05 17.15 -72.14
C GLU A 1238 -2.85 16.24 -71.92
N ALA A 1239 -1.82 16.36 -72.77
CA ALA A 1239 -0.53 15.71 -72.59
C ALA A 1239 0.60 16.70 -72.90
N GLY A 1240 1.65 16.71 -72.08
CA GLY A 1240 2.80 17.59 -72.29
C GLY A 1240 3.67 17.23 -73.50
N ASN A 1241 3.61 15.98 -73.97
CA ASN A 1241 4.39 15.47 -75.10
C ASN A 1241 3.52 14.74 -76.14
N ARG A 1242 3.09 13.49 -75.86
CA ARG A 1242 2.32 12.67 -76.80
C ARG A 1242 0.92 12.34 -76.30
N LEU A 1243 -0.08 12.54 -77.15
CA LEU A 1243 -1.48 12.19 -76.92
C LEU A 1243 -1.95 11.17 -77.97
N ASP A 1244 -2.24 9.93 -77.54
CA ASP A 1244 -2.78 8.86 -78.38
C ASP A 1244 -4.15 8.40 -77.86
N LEU A 1245 -5.21 8.53 -78.65
CA LEU A 1245 -6.56 8.04 -78.31
C LEU A 1245 -7.06 7.11 -79.43
N LEU A 1246 -7.37 5.87 -79.07
CA LEU A 1246 -7.77 4.81 -80.00
C LEU A 1246 -9.10 4.20 -79.56
N ALA A 1247 -10.04 4.11 -80.50
CA ALA A 1247 -11.26 3.31 -80.38
C ALA A 1247 -11.25 2.26 -81.50
N ALA A 1248 -11.63 1.02 -81.18
CA ALA A 1248 -11.63 -0.10 -82.12
C ALA A 1248 -12.85 -0.12 -83.05
#